data_AF-A0A409W9W3-F1
#
_entry.id   AF-A0A409W9W3-F1
#
_cell.length_a   1.000
_cell.length_b   1.000
_cell.length_c   1.000
_cell.angle_alpha   90.00
_cell.angle_beta   90.00
_cell.angle_gamma   90.00
#
_symmetry.space_group_name_H-M   'P 1'
#
loop_
_entity.id
_entity.type
_entity.pdbx_description
1 polymer ?
#
loop_
_entity_poly.entity_id
_entity_poly.type
_entity_poly.pdbx_seq_one_letter_code
_entity_poly.pdbx_strand_id
1 'polypeptide(L)'
;MATINPSENGLRAAMLDTDQQKKFPVPPTFGSKLEEREYLKFRLAQAFRIFGHLGYNEGVAGHITVRDPVKPDCFWVNPFVRLLQQSSARPSDLLLVEYVLFVLVLSLLLNHSSHEGKILEESGPRRLLNTAAYMIHSSLHSARPDVLCAAHTHSMHGKAFSSLGIELDMLTQDTCAFYNDHVLYNQFRGVVLDAEEGKHIAAALGTKKAAILQNHGLLVATNSIEATVFFFIALERACQVQLLADAAAAGFGRRPVQISPEDALNTYKTVGSLQAGWFQGLPEFQLLEAREGCTVYLLILIVQFLNQIKHVQEASKISSIMRTIALSLAGAGYVTANLYERNFAYDSPFVDHPQLAHDTNILHERGLRRRQSVDASQFRDDHYVTFYGGDFSNSPFVWGGGVNFTHSVASGDPFDTSILLWTRAVPIAAADGSLPDQSVPACVAFRIGETADLTKKVIDSGEAFTSYDVDWTVKVEAVGLKPDTKYFYQFTDCVTKSTSPVGTTRTIPSAETAAHSVNGGKPLVLAVFSCSQYQAGWFNAYGFAAHNTSAEIFIHLGDYVADQSWKAGTADSNDTTVGCSFSASGACFTDRKLAAVRAYHEWMPIRQVDPQDKLRIWRNFQIGKLLDLTMLDTRQYDRDVTDLYYNTEVDDHSQQIVFTQLNESGAFDLDAWDGYRAHRARVLNYLYENRIDNTVILSGDSHANWVSDLAHPNDTKTYDPVSGTGAIGVEFAGTAVTSGSSFGSGISPQAADVISRTLTAVNADLQWSEGSYRGFFTLSIDTEHLNATYYAMRNVSFANLDGFASAQFSVKPGQNKLTRPVAGGQVNAGVLKSQVVLGL
;
A
#
# COMPACT_ATOMS: atom_id res chain seq x y z
N MET A 1 61.50 -47.37 31.64
CA MET A 1 60.57 -46.64 32.54
C MET A 1 59.60 -45.91 31.62
N ALA A 2 58.46 -46.52 31.32
CA ALA A 2 57.23 -46.50 32.15
C ALA A 2 56.41 -45.25 31.78
N THR A 3 55.49 -45.34 30.80
CA THR A 3 54.07 -45.76 30.91
C THR A 3 53.16 -44.68 31.52
N ILE A 4 52.10 -44.27 30.82
CA ILE A 4 50.67 -44.48 31.17
C ILE A 4 49.75 -43.67 30.22
N ASN A 5 48.65 -44.34 29.87
CA ASN A 5 47.52 -44.04 28.97
C ASN A 5 46.88 -42.64 29.01
N PRO A 6 46.29 -42.18 27.88
CA PRO A 6 45.08 -41.38 27.88
C PRO A 6 43.85 -42.31 27.79
N SER A 7 43.21 -42.56 28.94
CA SER A 7 41.82 -43.01 28.96
C SER A 7 40.92 -41.77 28.98
N GLU A 8 40.16 -41.55 27.92
CA GLU A 8 38.70 -41.45 28.00
C GLU A 8 38.11 -41.26 26.59
N ASN A 9 37.58 -42.38 26.09
CA ASN A 9 36.60 -42.44 25.02
C ASN A 9 35.31 -41.75 25.48
N GLY A 10 34.83 -40.79 24.69
CA GLY A 10 33.47 -40.29 24.77
C GLY A 10 33.34 -38.94 24.07
N LEU A 11 32.73 -38.93 22.88
CA LEU A 11 32.28 -37.73 22.14
C LEU A 11 33.33 -36.94 21.33
N ARG A 12 34.08 -37.61 20.44
CA ARG A 12 34.67 -36.98 19.24
C ARG A 12 34.58 -37.87 17.99
N ALA A 13 33.40 -38.45 17.78
CA ALA A 13 33.08 -39.23 16.58
C ALA A 13 31.69 -38.82 16.06
N ALA A 14 31.56 -37.59 15.54
CA ALA A 14 30.43 -37.17 14.70
C ALA A 14 30.69 -35.81 14.03
N MET A 15 31.88 -35.55 13.49
CA MET A 15 32.06 -34.41 12.57
C MET A 15 33.08 -34.79 11.50
N LEU A 16 32.69 -34.51 10.25
CA LEU A 16 33.45 -34.65 9.00
C LEU A 16 33.39 -36.03 8.33
N ASP A 17 32.18 -36.41 7.91
CA ASP A 17 32.07 -37.23 6.70
C ASP A 17 32.60 -36.40 5.52
N THR A 18 33.66 -36.91 4.90
CA THR A 18 34.57 -36.20 3.99
C THR A 18 34.21 -36.44 2.52
N ASP A 19 32.92 -36.55 2.21
CA ASP A 19 32.45 -36.94 0.86
C ASP A 19 31.42 -36.00 0.20
N GLN A 20 31.17 -34.80 0.74
CA GLN A 20 30.39 -33.78 0.02
C GLN A 20 31.29 -32.92 -0.89
N GLN A 21 31.67 -33.49 -2.05
CA GLN A 21 31.89 -32.65 -3.23
C GLN A 21 30.63 -31.79 -3.45
N LYS A 22 30.81 -30.46 -3.46
CA LYS A 22 29.76 -29.45 -3.72
C LYS A 22 28.95 -29.80 -4.98
N LYS A 23 27.80 -30.46 -4.83
CA LYS A 23 26.86 -30.67 -5.94
C LYS A 23 26.04 -29.39 -6.12
N PHE A 24 26.19 -28.74 -7.28
CA PHE A 24 25.24 -27.70 -7.70
C PHE A 24 23.81 -28.29 -7.70
N PRO A 25 22.79 -27.52 -7.28
CA PRO A 25 21.42 -27.98 -7.31
C PRO A 25 20.99 -28.26 -8.76
N VAL A 26 20.16 -29.28 -8.94
CA VAL A 26 19.64 -29.71 -10.24
C VAL A 26 18.11 -29.71 -10.20
N PRO A 27 17.44 -29.57 -11.36
CA PRO A 27 15.99 -29.71 -11.44
C PRO A 27 15.50 -31.02 -10.79
N PRO A 28 14.34 -30.99 -10.10
CA PRO A 28 13.80 -32.19 -9.47
C PRO A 28 13.41 -33.25 -10.50
N THR A 29 13.55 -34.52 -10.11
CA THR A 29 13.06 -35.68 -10.86
C THR A 29 11.83 -36.26 -10.17
N PHE A 30 10.85 -36.72 -10.94
CA PHE A 30 9.57 -37.22 -10.41
C PHE A 30 9.41 -38.72 -10.65
N GLY A 31 8.77 -39.42 -9.71
CA GLY A 31 8.49 -40.85 -9.83
C GLY A 31 7.33 -41.17 -10.79
N SER A 32 6.50 -40.17 -11.15
CA SER A 32 5.44 -40.31 -12.14
C SER A 32 5.10 -38.99 -12.85
N LYS A 33 4.48 -39.08 -14.03
CA LYS A 33 3.96 -37.92 -14.76
C LYS A 33 2.86 -37.15 -14.03
N LEU A 34 2.10 -37.82 -13.16
CA LEU A 34 1.09 -37.18 -12.31
C LEU A 34 1.72 -36.33 -11.19
N GLU A 35 2.81 -36.82 -10.61
CA GLU A 35 3.60 -36.07 -9.63
C GLU A 35 4.25 -34.83 -10.26
N GLU A 36 4.83 -35.00 -11.45
CA GLU A 36 5.36 -33.89 -12.26
C GLU A 36 4.28 -32.84 -12.58
N ARG A 37 3.06 -33.26 -12.93
CA ARG A 37 1.92 -32.35 -13.20
C ARG A 37 1.58 -31.49 -11.99
N GLU A 38 1.43 -32.09 -10.81
CA GLU A 38 1.08 -31.31 -9.61
C GLU A 38 2.20 -30.36 -9.19
N TYR A 39 3.46 -30.77 -9.35
CA TYR A 39 4.60 -29.88 -9.16
C TYR A 39 4.55 -28.68 -10.12
N LEU A 40 4.33 -28.91 -11.42
CA LEU A 40 4.30 -27.85 -12.43
C LEU A 40 3.11 -26.90 -12.21
N LYS A 41 1.94 -27.39 -11.80
CA LYS A 41 0.79 -26.53 -11.43
C LYS A 41 1.11 -25.67 -10.21
N PHE A 42 1.78 -26.24 -9.21
CA PHE A 42 2.22 -25.51 -8.02
C PHE A 42 3.23 -24.42 -8.38
N ARG A 43 4.27 -24.77 -9.14
CA ARG A 43 5.27 -23.84 -9.65
C ARG A 43 4.66 -22.75 -10.53
N LEU A 44 3.70 -23.07 -11.38
CA LEU A 44 3.04 -22.10 -12.24
C LEU A 44 2.23 -21.09 -11.41
N ALA A 45 1.52 -21.55 -10.38
CA ALA A 45 0.82 -20.67 -9.44
C ALA A 45 1.79 -19.72 -8.72
N GLN A 46 2.97 -20.22 -8.30
CA GLN A 46 4.03 -19.40 -7.74
C GLN A 46 4.57 -18.36 -8.73
N ALA A 47 4.78 -18.73 -9.99
CA ALA A 47 5.24 -17.80 -11.03
C ALA A 47 4.28 -16.61 -11.20
N PHE A 48 2.97 -16.85 -11.19
CA PHE A 48 1.99 -15.76 -11.19
C PHE A 48 2.10 -14.87 -9.94
N ARG A 49 2.32 -15.45 -8.76
CA ARG A 49 2.50 -14.67 -7.53
C ARG A 49 3.80 -13.87 -7.59
N ILE A 50 4.90 -14.42 -8.09
CA ILE A 50 6.17 -13.69 -8.29
C ILE A 50 5.96 -12.49 -9.22
N PHE A 51 5.35 -12.69 -10.40
CA PHE A 51 5.07 -11.60 -11.34
C PHE A 51 4.16 -10.52 -10.75
N GLY A 52 3.18 -10.92 -9.92
CA GLY A 52 2.35 -9.99 -9.18
C GLY A 52 3.15 -9.17 -8.16
N HIS A 53 4.00 -9.80 -7.35
CA HIS A 53 4.85 -9.09 -6.37
C HIS A 53 5.84 -8.12 -7.03
N LEU A 54 6.31 -8.44 -8.24
CA LEU A 54 7.21 -7.59 -9.03
C LEU A 54 6.48 -6.49 -9.82
N GLY A 55 5.14 -6.44 -9.78
CA GLY A 55 4.35 -5.41 -10.46
C GLY A 55 4.33 -5.54 -11.99
N TYR A 56 4.51 -6.75 -12.53
CA TYR A 56 4.55 -6.98 -13.99
C TYR A 56 3.16 -7.07 -14.64
N ASN A 57 2.12 -6.65 -13.92
CA ASN A 57 0.72 -6.72 -14.33
C ASN A 57 0.19 -5.38 -14.85
N GLU A 58 -0.69 -5.45 -15.84
CA GLU A 58 -1.38 -4.29 -16.42
C GLU A 58 -2.87 -4.66 -16.60
N GLY A 59 -3.71 -4.27 -15.64
CA GLY A 59 -5.12 -4.67 -15.61
C GLY A 59 -5.31 -6.20 -15.73
N VAL A 60 -6.05 -6.62 -16.78
CA VAL A 60 -6.31 -8.03 -17.12
C VAL A 60 -5.44 -8.55 -18.28
N ALA A 61 -4.28 -7.92 -18.53
CA ALA A 61 -3.30 -8.40 -19.50
C ALA A 61 -2.24 -9.30 -18.85
N GLY A 62 -1.63 -10.17 -19.66
CA GLY A 62 -0.57 -11.09 -19.27
C GLY A 62 -1.03 -12.53 -19.05
N HIS A 63 -0.13 -13.47 -19.28
CA HIS A 63 -0.39 -14.91 -19.17
C HIS A 63 0.92 -15.70 -19.12
N ILE A 64 0.93 -16.74 -18.27
CA ILE A 64 2.02 -17.71 -18.16
C ILE A 64 1.42 -19.09 -18.41
N THR A 65 2.04 -19.88 -19.29
CA THR A 65 1.59 -21.24 -19.61
C THR A 65 2.66 -22.26 -19.32
N VAL A 66 2.26 -23.45 -18.87
CA VAL A 66 3.14 -24.61 -18.80
C VAL A 66 2.51 -25.83 -19.49
N ARG A 67 3.25 -26.50 -20.37
CA ARG A 67 2.82 -27.73 -21.03
C ARG A 67 2.55 -28.82 -20.00
N ASP A 68 1.45 -29.54 -20.17
CA ASP A 68 1.08 -30.60 -19.26
C ASP A 68 1.92 -31.89 -19.51
N PRO A 69 2.51 -32.50 -18.47
CA PRO A 69 3.42 -33.64 -18.65
C PRO A 69 2.70 -34.98 -18.87
N VAL A 70 1.37 -35.03 -18.69
CA VAL A 70 0.53 -36.23 -18.89
C VAL A 70 -0.25 -36.15 -20.21
N LYS A 71 -0.66 -34.95 -20.63
CA LYS A 71 -1.30 -34.60 -21.90
C LYS A 71 -0.43 -33.56 -22.63
N PRO A 72 0.61 -33.98 -23.37
CA PRO A 72 1.61 -33.07 -23.94
C PRO A 72 1.05 -32.08 -24.98
N ASP A 73 -0.14 -32.36 -25.50
CA ASP A 73 -0.99 -31.54 -26.37
C ASP A 73 -1.85 -30.51 -25.61
N CYS A 74 -1.66 -30.38 -24.29
CA CYS A 74 -2.34 -29.42 -23.44
C CYS A 74 -1.34 -28.53 -22.70
N PHE A 75 -1.81 -27.36 -22.25
CA PHE A 75 -1.07 -26.51 -21.31
C PHE A 75 -1.98 -25.99 -20.19
N TRP A 76 -1.37 -25.70 -19.04
CA TRP A 76 -2.01 -25.01 -17.92
C TRP A 76 -1.86 -23.50 -18.07
N VAL A 77 -2.90 -22.73 -17.75
CA VAL A 77 -2.93 -21.26 -17.81
C VAL A 77 -3.86 -20.66 -16.75
N ASN A 78 -3.75 -19.36 -16.47
CA ASN A 78 -4.66 -18.64 -15.58
C ASN A 78 -6.04 -18.35 -16.22
N PRO A 79 -7.12 -18.20 -15.42
CA PRO A 79 -8.43 -17.76 -15.90
C PRO A 79 -8.51 -16.23 -16.13
N PHE A 80 -9.38 -15.81 -17.06
CA PHE A 80 -9.49 -14.45 -17.65
C PHE A 80 -10.10 -13.35 -16.74
N VAL A 81 -10.29 -13.57 -15.44
CA VAL A 81 -10.81 -12.53 -14.51
C VAL A 81 -10.00 -12.46 -13.21
N ARG A 82 -8.85 -13.12 -13.19
CA ARG A 82 -7.94 -13.12 -12.04
C ARG A 82 -6.52 -13.02 -12.57
N LEU A 83 -6.03 -11.81 -12.73
CA LEU A 83 -4.67 -11.57 -13.15
C LEU A 83 -3.92 -10.83 -12.08
N LEU A 84 -2.83 -11.45 -11.64
CA LEU A 84 -1.67 -10.88 -10.96
C LEU A 84 -1.92 -9.91 -9.78
N GLN A 85 -3.13 -9.82 -9.22
CA GLN A 85 -3.36 -9.32 -7.86
C GLN A 85 -2.87 -10.37 -6.84
N GLN A 86 -1.55 -10.35 -6.65
CA GLN A 86 -0.82 -10.29 -5.37
C GLN A 86 -1.33 -11.05 -4.12
N SER A 87 -1.97 -12.23 -4.23
CA SER A 87 -2.04 -13.18 -3.08
C SER A 87 -2.79 -14.49 -3.32
N SER A 88 -3.62 -14.60 -4.37
CA SER A 88 -4.70 -15.61 -4.34
C SER A 88 -4.68 -16.71 -5.41
N ALA A 89 -3.73 -16.69 -6.37
CA ALA A 89 -3.63 -17.74 -7.40
C ALA A 89 -3.29 -19.10 -6.77
N ARG A 90 -4.18 -20.10 -6.87
CA ARG A 90 -3.94 -21.45 -6.35
C ARG A 90 -3.81 -22.45 -7.50
N PRO A 91 -3.10 -23.58 -7.30
CA PRO A 91 -3.06 -24.67 -8.29
C PRO A 91 -4.44 -25.19 -8.71
N SER A 92 -5.43 -25.07 -7.83
CA SER A 92 -6.84 -25.44 -8.06
C SER A 92 -7.58 -24.49 -9.01
N ASP A 93 -7.04 -23.31 -9.29
CA ASP A 93 -7.70 -22.27 -10.08
C ASP A 93 -7.25 -22.29 -11.56
N LEU A 94 -6.22 -23.06 -11.89
CA LEU A 94 -5.64 -23.12 -13.24
C LEU A 94 -6.57 -23.83 -14.23
N LEU A 95 -6.53 -23.39 -15.48
CA LEU A 95 -7.21 -23.98 -16.61
C LEU A 95 -6.29 -24.96 -17.33
N LEU A 96 -6.76 -26.16 -17.64
CA LEU A 96 -6.12 -27.07 -18.58
C LEU A 96 -6.77 -26.91 -19.94
N VAL A 97 -5.99 -26.50 -20.94
CA VAL A 97 -6.49 -26.16 -22.27
C VAL A 97 -5.76 -26.98 -23.33
N GLU A 98 -6.52 -27.56 -24.25
CA GLU A 98 -5.99 -28.26 -25.42
C GLU A 98 -5.45 -27.27 -26.46
N TYR A 99 -4.23 -27.49 -26.94
CA TYR A 99 -3.68 -26.75 -28.07
C TYR A 99 -3.55 -27.69 -29.27
N VAL A 100 -3.96 -27.21 -30.42
CA VAL A 100 -4.44 -28.10 -31.47
C VAL A 100 -3.32 -28.51 -32.43
N LEU A 101 -2.82 -29.74 -32.32
CA LEU A 101 -1.96 -30.37 -33.35
C LEU A 101 -2.78 -31.10 -34.43
N PHE A 102 -4.05 -31.43 -34.19
CA PHE A 102 -4.79 -32.44 -34.98
C PHE A 102 -6.05 -31.96 -35.74
N VAL A 103 -6.40 -30.67 -35.70
CA VAL A 103 -7.63 -30.17 -36.37
C VAL A 103 -7.42 -29.76 -37.83
N LEU A 104 -6.20 -29.66 -38.35
CA LEU A 104 -6.02 -29.35 -39.78
C LEU A 104 -6.59 -30.46 -40.69
N VAL A 105 -6.58 -31.71 -40.25
CA VAL A 105 -7.13 -32.85 -41.02
C VAL A 105 -8.64 -33.01 -40.79
N LEU A 106 -9.15 -32.66 -39.61
CA LEU A 106 -10.57 -32.85 -39.27
C LEU A 106 -11.47 -31.63 -39.61
N SER A 107 -10.94 -30.40 -39.56
CA SER A 107 -11.71 -29.20 -39.98
C SER A 107 -12.00 -29.16 -41.47
N LEU A 108 -11.16 -29.80 -42.31
CA LEU A 108 -11.48 -30.04 -43.72
C LEU A 108 -12.60 -31.07 -43.92
N LEU A 109 -12.88 -31.92 -42.92
CA LEU A 109 -13.88 -33.00 -43.01
C LEU A 109 -15.22 -32.67 -42.31
N LEU A 110 -15.26 -31.76 -41.33
CA LEU A 110 -16.44 -31.54 -40.48
C LEU A 110 -17.02 -30.13 -40.47
N ASN A 111 -16.47 -29.19 -41.24
CA ASN A 111 -17.04 -27.84 -41.41
C ASN A 111 -17.37 -27.13 -40.06
N HIS A 112 -16.54 -27.35 -39.04
CA HIS A 112 -16.72 -26.80 -37.70
C HIS A 112 -15.71 -25.67 -37.46
N SER A 113 -16.22 -24.46 -37.23
CA SER A 113 -15.46 -23.23 -37.01
C SER A 113 -15.42 -22.87 -35.52
N SER A 114 -14.66 -23.61 -34.72
CA SER A 114 -14.34 -23.18 -33.34
C SER A 114 -12.83 -23.15 -33.15
N HIS A 115 -12.26 -21.94 -33.22
CA HIS A 115 -10.86 -21.64 -32.91
C HIS A 115 -10.62 -21.46 -31.40
N GLU A 116 -11.56 -21.90 -30.55
CA GLU A 116 -11.52 -21.72 -29.11
C GLU A 116 -10.91 -22.96 -28.46
N GLY A 117 -9.79 -22.77 -27.74
CA GLY A 117 -9.15 -23.84 -26.99
C GLY A 117 -10.12 -24.53 -26.03
N LYS A 118 -10.24 -25.86 -26.15
CA LYS A 118 -11.14 -26.64 -25.30
C LYS A 118 -10.60 -26.67 -23.88
N ILE A 119 -11.36 -26.08 -22.94
CA ILE A 119 -11.09 -26.18 -21.50
C ILE A 119 -11.53 -27.56 -21.02
N LEU A 120 -10.60 -28.32 -20.43
CA LEU A 120 -10.85 -29.69 -19.99
C LEU A 120 -11.45 -29.75 -18.58
N GLU A 121 -12.08 -30.88 -18.23
CA GLU A 121 -12.80 -31.07 -16.97
C GLU A 121 -11.89 -30.95 -15.74
N GLU A 122 -10.60 -31.26 -15.88
CA GLU A 122 -9.59 -31.14 -14.83
C GLU A 122 -9.25 -29.68 -14.45
N SER A 123 -9.81 -28.71 -15.18
CA SER A 123 -9.66 -27.28 -14.90
C SER A 123 -10.38 -26.85 -13.62
N GLY A 124 -9.92 -25.75 -13.04
CA GLY A 124 -10.58 -25.09 -11.92
C GLY A 124 -12.03 -24.65 -12.21
N PRO A 125 -12.77 -24.23 -11.16
CA PRO A 125 -14.21 -23.93 -11.25
C PRO A 125 -14.54 -22.73 -12.15
N ARG A 126 -13.59 -21.81 -12.34
CA ARG A 126 -13.72 -20.67 -13.25
C ARG A 126 -13.25 -21.11 -14.63
N ARG A 127 -14.07 -20.96 -15.67
CA ARG A 127 -13.78 -21.47 -17.03
C ARG A 127 -13.73 -20.37 -18.10
N LEU A 128 -13.28 -19.17 -17.72
CA LEU A 128 -13.10 -18.07 -18.68
C LEU A 128 -11.64 -18.04 -19.13
N LEU A 129 -11.38 -18.24 -20.42
CA LEU A 129 -10.04 -18.25 -21.03
C LEU A 129 -9.80 -16.95 -21.79
N ASN A 130 -8.60 -16.38 -21.66
CA ASN A 130 -8.20 -15.21 -22.45
C ASN A 130 -7.86 -15.67 -23.87
N THR A 131 -8.63 -15.25 -24.87
CA THR A 131 -8.42 -15.61 -26.27
C THR A 131 -7.02 -15.23 -26.77
N ALA A 132 -6.51 -14.06 -26.38
CA ALA A 132 -5.16 -13.62 -26.78
C ALA A 132 -4.06 -14.50 -26.17
N ALA A 133 -4.23 -14.89 -24.91
CA ALA A 133 -3.33 -15.85 -24.25
C ALA A 133 -3.29 -17.17 -24.99
N TYR A 134 -4.47 -17.67 -25.38
CA TYR A 134 -4.60 -18.90 -26.12
C TYR A 134 -3.91 -18.81 -27.49
N MET A 135 -4.17 -17.79 -28.29
CA MET A 135 -3.67 -17.70 -29.67
C MET A 135 -2.13 -17.65 -29.74
N ILE A 136 -1.48 -16.87 -28.86
CA ILE A 136 -0.03 -16.74 -28.85
C ILE A 136 0.63 -18.02 -28.31
N HIS A 137 0.20 -18.49 -27.13
CA HIS A 137 0.89 -19.58 -26.45
C HIS A 137 0.58 -20.95 -27.09
N SER A 138 -0.60 -21.15 -27.70
CA SER A 138 -0.91 -22.37 -28.47
C SER A 138 -0.03 -22.49 -29.72
N SER A 139 0.14 -21.41 -30.47
CA SER A 139 1.00 -21.36 -31.65
C SER A 139 2.46 -21.63 -31.28
N LEU A 140 2.93 -21.02 -30.19
CA LEU A 140 4.27 -21.22 -29.66
C LEU A 140 4.50 -22.67 -29.21
N HIS A 141 3.63 -23.23 -28.35
CA HIS A 141 3.76 -24.62 -27.88
C HIS A 141 3.64 -25.64 -29.00
N SER A 142 2.91 -25.32 -30.09
CA SER A 142 2.85 -26.16 -31.29
C SER A 142 4.14 -26.11 -32.10
N ALA A 143 4.69 -24.93 -32.31
CA ALA A 143 5.92 -24.72 -33.09
C ALA A 143 7.19 -25.15 -32.35
N ARG A 144 7.18 -25.10 -31.01
CA ARG A 144 8.34 -25.38 -30.15
C ARG A 144 8.02 -26.45 -29.11
N PRO A 145 8.11 -27.75 -29.47
CA PRO A 145 7.94 -28.85 -28.52
C PRO A 145 8.93 -28.83 -27.35
N ASP A 146 10.10 -28.20 -27.55
CA ASP A 146 11.15 -27.99 -26.53
C ASP A 146 10.77 -26.95 -25.46
N VAL A 147 9.79 -26.08 -25.73
CA VAL A 147 9.29 -25.11 -24.77
C VAL A 147 8.29 -25.79 -23.82
N LEU A 148 8.67 -25.84 -22.55
CA LEU A 148 7.82 -26.28 -21.44
C LEU A 148 6.98 -25.13 -20.91
N CYS A 149 7.57 -23.94 -20.74
CA CYS A 149 6.91 -22.78 -20.14
C CYS A 149 7.11 -21.53 -21.00
N ALA A 150 6.07 -20.70 -21.10
CA ALA A 150 6.13 -19.40 -21.75
C ALA A 150 5.41 -18.34 -20.91
N ALA A 151 5.96 -17.12 -20.87
CA ALA A 151 5.41 -15.99 -20.15
C ALA A 151 5.35 -14.74 -21.03
N HIS A 152 4.21 -14.06 -21.01
CA HIS A 152 4.00 -12.77 -21.66
C HIS A 152 3.30 -11.82 -20.70
N THR A 153 3.81 -10.60 -20.56
CA THR A 153 3.09 -9.51 -19.86
C THR A 153 3.37 -8.17 -20.51
N HIS A 154 2.60 -7.16 -20.08
CA HIS A 154 2.75 -5.76 -20.45
C HIS A 154 3.50 -5.00 -19.34
N SER A 155 4.63 -5.55 -18.89
CA SER A 155 5.49 -4.95 -17.86
C SER A 155 5.96 -3.55 -18.27
N MET A 156 6.14 -2.67 -17.27
CA MET A 156 6.30 -1.23 -17.48
C MET A 156 7.48 -0.89 -18.41
N HIS A 157 8.68 -1.38 -18.11
CA HIS A 157 9.88 -1.05 -18.86
C HIS A 157 9.95 -1.82 -20.17
N GLY A 158 9.52 -3.07 -20.19
CA GLY A 158 9.42 -3.89 -21.39
C GLY A 158 8.50 -3.27 -22.44
N LYS A 159 7.31 -2.81 -22.03
CA LYS A 159 6.39 -2.10 -22.90
C LYS A 159 6.98 -0.77 -23.38
N ALA A 160 7.57 0.03 -22.48
CA ALA A 160 8.20 1.29 -22.83
C ALA A 160 9.34 1.11 -23.85
N PHE A 161 10.25 0.17 -23.59
CA PHE A 161 11.37 -0.15 -24.48
C PHE A 161 10.89 -0.70 -25.83
N SER A 162 9.90 -1.59 -25.83
CA SER A 162 9.34 -2.16 -27.06
C SER A 162 8.78 -1.10 -28.01
N SER A 163 8.39 0.08 -27.50
CA SER A 163 7.89 1.18 -28.32
C SER A 163 8.97 1.82 -29.21
N LEU A 164 10.24 1.65 -28.85
CA LEU A 164 11.39 2.18 -29.60
C LEU A 164 11.67 1.40 -30.89
N GLY A 165 11.19 0.16 -31.00
CA GLY A 165 11.41 -0.67 -32.20
C GLY A 165 12.87 -1.03 -32.43
N ILE A 166 13.62 -1.27 -31.36
CA ILE A 166 15.04 -1.66 -31.39
C ILE A 166 15.29 -2.96 -30.62
N GLU A 167 16.40 -3.63 -30.92
CA GLU A 167 16.91 -4.77 -30.14
C GLU A 167 17.63 -4.28 -28.87
N LEU A 168 17.86 -5.19 -27.92
CA LEU A 168 18.63 -4.89 -26.71
C LEU A 168 20.11 -4.76 -27.02
N ASP A 169 20.69 -3.69 -26.48
CA ASP A 169 22.13 -3.49 -26.48
C ASP A 169 22.78 -4.28 -25.33
N MET A 170 23.94 -4.88 -25.59
CA MET A 170 24.71 -5.61 -24.58
C MET A 170 25.48 -4.62 -23.70
N LEU A 171 24.78 -3.94 -22.80
CA LEU A 171 25.33 -2.87 -21.95
C LEU A 171 25.90 -3.37 -20.62
N THR A 172 25.38 -4.49 -20.11
CA THR A 172 25.78 -5.07 -18.82
C THR A 172 26.01 -6.57 -18.91
N GLN A 173 26.71 -7.13 -17.92
CA GLN A 173 26.92 -8.58 -17.81
C GLN A 173 25.59 -9.35 -17.85
N ASP A 174 24.54 -8.81 -17.23
CA ASP A 174 23.22 -9.44 -17.17
C ASP A 174 22.52 -9.43 -18.54
N THR A 175 22.65 -8.32 -19.30
CA THR A 175 22.09 -8.25 -20.66
C THR A 175 22.72 -9.27 -21.62
N CYS A 176 23.97 -9.67 -21.39
CA CYS A 176 24.65 -10.71 -22.17
C CYS A 176 23.93 -12.07 -22.09
N ALA A 177 23.03 -12.30 -21.13
CA ALA A 177 22.17 -13.48 -21.11
C ALA A 177 21.28 -13.61 -22.37
N PHE A 178 21.08 -12.51 -23.10
CA PHE A 178 20.27 -12.43 -24.32
C PHE A 178 21.10 -12.22 -25.60
N TYR A 179 22.43 -12.29 -25.53
CA TYR A 179 23.30 -12.11 -26.70
C TYR A 179 22.99 -13.15 -27.79
N ASN A 180 22.53 -12.68 -28.96
CA ASN A 180 22.02 -13.50 -30.06
C ASN A 180 20.88 -14.48 -29.69
N ASP A 181 20.20 -14.25 -28.57
CA ASP A 181 19.15 -15.14 -28.06
C ASP A 181 17.86 -14.40 -27.67
N HIS A 182 17.64 -13.25 -28.30
CA HIS A 182 16.36 -12.55 -28.34
C HIS A 182 16.07 -12.04 -29.76
N VAL A 183 14.83 -11.66 -30.03
CA VAL A 183 14.42 -11.02 -31.31
C VAL A 183 13.57 -9.79 -31.06
N LEU A 184 13.60 -8.84 -32.00
CA LEU A 184 12.57 -7.83 -32.14
C LEU A 184 11.50 -8.32 -33.14
N TYR A 185 10.26 -8.46 -32.67
CA TYR A 185 9.10 -8.63 -33.54
C TYR A 185 8.51 -7.26 -33.85
N ASN A 186 8.75 -6.76 -35.07
CA ASN A 186 8.50 -5.38 -35.49
C ASN A 186 7.12 -5.15 -36.15
N GLN A 187 6.12 -5.95 -35.79
CA GLN A 187 4.76 -5.79 -36.30
C GLN A 187 3.78 -5.65 -35.14
N PHE A 188 3.03 -4.54 -35.12
CA PHE A 188 1.94 -4.32 -34.19
C PHE A 188 0.61 -4.31 -34.96
N ARG A 189 -0.23 -5.34 -34.76
CA ARG A 189 -1.50 -5.50 -35.50
C ARG A 189 -2.75 -5.25 -34.64
N GLY A 190 -2.58 -4.68 -33.44
CA GLY A 190 -3.67 -4.41 -32.50
C GLY A 190 -3.83 -5.51 -31.43
N VAL A 191 -5.04 -5.70 -30.91
CA VAL A 191 -5.31 -6.76 -29.92
C VAL A 191 -5.24 -8.11 -30.63
N VAL A 192 -4.33 -8.97 -30.16
CA VAL A 192 -4.06 -10.30 -30.74
C VAL A 192 -5.25 -11.24 -30.54
N LEU A 193 -6.26 -11.14 -31.40
CA LEU A 193 -7.40 -12.04 -31.47
C LEU A 193 -7.30 -13.01 -32.66
N ASP A 194 -6.25 -12.89 -33.47
CA ASP A 194 -6.01 -13.66 -34.69
C ASP A 194 -4.97 -14.77 -34.45
N ALA A 195 -5.28 -15.99 -34.91
CA ALA A 195 -4.40 -17.14 -34.86
C ALA A 195 -3.14 -16.97 -35.73
N GLU A 196 -3.22 -16.16 -36.79
CA GLU A 196 -2.07 -15.91 -37.66
C GLU A 196 -0.98 -15.08 -36.97
N GLU A 197 -1.35 -14.16 -36.07
CA GLU A 197 -0.38 -13.36 -35.31
C GLU A 197 0.43 -14.23 -34.33
N GLY A 198 -0.20 -15.21 -33.67
CA GLY A 198 0.50 -16.19 -32.84
C GLY A 198 1.55 -17.00 -33.61
N LYS A 199 1.24 -17.39 -34.86
CA LYS A 199 2.20 -18.09 -35.75
C LYS A 199 3.36 -17.20 -36.16
N HIS A 200 3.10 -15.93 -36.48
CA HIS A 200 4.16 -14.98 -36.83
C HIS A 200 5.10 -14.72 -35.64
N ILE A 201 4.55 -14.56 -34.43
CA ILE A 201 5.36 -14.41 -33.21
C ILE A 201 6.23 -15.67 -32.99
N ALA A 202 5.64 -16.87 -33.11
CA ALA A 202 6.39 -18.12 -32.98
C ALA A 202 7.49 -18.28 -34.05
N ALA A 203 7.19 -17.90 -35.30
CA ALA A 203 8.16 -17.92 -36.39
C ALA A 203 9.29 -16.91 -36.19
N ALA A 204 8.98 -15.70 -35.72
CA ALA A 204 9.95 -14.66 -35.43
C ALA A 204 10.85 -15.06 -34.26
N LEU A 205 10.29 -15.65 -33.19
CA LEU A 205 11.06 -16.16 -32.06
C LEU A 205 12.05 -17.26 -32.50
N GLY A 206 11.68 -18.08 -33.49
CA GLY A 206 12.55 -19.12 -34.03
C GLY A 206 12.98 -20.09 -32.92
N THR A 207 14.29 -20.29 -32.74
CA THR A 207 14.86 -21.11 -31.65
C THR A 207 15.24 -20.31 -30.41
N LYS A 208 15.03 -18.98 -30.40
CA LYS A 208 15.50 -18.10 -29.34
C LYS A 208 14.61 -18.16 -28.10
N LYS A 209 15.11 -17.65 -26.97
CA LYS A 209 14.39 -17.67 -25.68
C LYS A 209 13.46 -16.49 -25.43
N ALA A 210 13.71 -15.34 -26.07
CA ALA A 210 13.00 -14.10 -25.79
C ALA A 210 12.58 -13.34 -27.06
N ALA A 211 11.47 -12.63 -26.99
CA ALA A 211 11.03 -11.69 -28.01
C ALA A 211 10.57 -10.37 -27.38
N ILE A 212 10.99 -9.26 -27.99
CA ILE A 212 10.48 -7.92 -27.75
C ILE A 212 9.41 -7.67 -28.82
N LEU A 213 8.17 -7.56 -28.39
CA LEU A 213 7.02 -7.36 -29.27
C LEU A 213 6.79 -5.85 -29.39
N GLN A 214 7.12 -5.27 -30.55
CA GLN A 214 7.08 -3.82 -30.76
C GLN A 214 5.71 -3.25 -30.38
N ASN A 215 5.70 -2.17 -29.59
CA ASN A 215 4.51 -1.51 -29.05
C ASN A 215 3.58 -2.39 -28.19
N HIS A 216 4.02 -3.58 -27.75
CA HIS A 216 3.17 -4.55 -27.06
C HIS A 216 3.77 -5.00 -25.72
N GLY A 217 5.00 -5.49 -25.69
CA GLY A 217 5.62 -5.96 -24.45
C GLY A 217 6.65 -7.07 -24.66
N LEU A 218 6.82 -7.94 -23.67
CA LEU A 218 7.85 -8.97 -23.65
C LEU A 218 7.25 -10.39 -23.71
N LEU A 219 7.95 -11.31 -24.36
CA LEU A 219 7.64 -12.75 -24.38
C LEU A 219 8.91 -13.55 -24.09
N VAL A 220 8.84 -14.49 -23.16
CA VAL A 220 9.95 -15.42 -22.85
C VAL A 220 9.43 -16.86 -22.90
N ALA A 221 10.20 -17.77 -23.49
CA ALA A 221 9.85 -19.17 -23.71
C ALA A 221 11.05 -20.08 -23.43
N THR A 222 10.91 -21.01 -22.48
CA THR A 222 12.03 -21.88 -22.06
C THR A 222 11.58 -23.30 -21.68
N ASN A 223 12.54 -24.13 -21.28
CA ASN A 223 12.33 -25.52 -20.87
C ASN A 223 11.97 -25.71 -19.38
N SER A 224 11.82 -24.63 -18.59
CA SER A 224 11.36 -24.72 -17.20
C SER A 224 10.60 -23.47 -16.76
N ILE A 225 9.82 -23.57 -15.69
CA ILE A 225 9.09 -22.41 -15.15
C ILE A 225 10.09 -21.42 -14.55
N GLU A 226 11.09 -21.93 -13.82
CA GLU A 226 12.12 -21.12 -13.16
C GLU A 226 12.96 -20.32 -14.16
N ALA A 227 13.40 -20.96 -15.25
CA ALA A 227 14.16 -20.27 -16.29
C ALA A 227 13.30 -19.22 -17.00
N THR A 228 12.02 -19.52 -17.27
CA THR A 228 11.09 -18.55 -17.88
C THR A 228 10.91 -17.32 -16.99
N VAL A 229 10.67 -17.53 -15.69
CA VAL A 229 10.52 -16.43 -14.72
C VAL A 229 11.80 -15.61 -14.62
N PHE A 230 12.96 -16.26 -14.49
CA PHE A 230 14.24 -15.57 -14.41
C PHE A 230 14.53 -14.73 -15.65
N PHE A 231 14.45 -15.31 -16.84
CA PHE A 231 14.76 -14.58 -18.07
C PHE A 231 13.72 -13.49 -18.36
N PHE A 232 12.47 -13.62 -17.89
CA PHE A 232 11.52 -12.51 -17.97
C PHE A 232 11.94 -11.33 -17.07
N ILE A 233 12.28 -11.61 -15.81
CA ILE A 233 12.78 -10.59 -14.85
C ILE A 233 14.05 -9.91 -15.39
N ALA A 234 14.99 -10.71 -15.89
CA ALA A 234 16.24 -10.21 -16.45
C ALA A 234 16.01 -9.35 -17.70
N LEU A 235 15.06 -9.73 -18.56
CA LEU A 235 14.71 -8.98 -19.77
C LEU A 235 14.03 -7.64 -19.44
N GLU A 236 13.11 -7.63 -18.47
CA GLU A 236 12.47 -6.41 -17.97
C GLU A 236 13.51 -5.43 -17.39
N ARG A 237 14.43 -5.94 -16.55
CA ARG A 237 15.52 -5.13 -15.98
C ARG A 237 16.50 -4.65 -17.05
N ALA A 238 16.79 -5.46 -18.07
CA ALA A 238 17.61 -5.03 -19.20
C ALA A 238 16.97 -3.84 -19.94
N CYS A 239 15.66 -3.90 -20.19
CA CYS A 239 14.90 -2.79 -20.78
C CYS A 239 14.98 -1.53 -19.92
N GLN A 240 14.80 -1.66 -18.60
CA GLN A 240 14.91 -0.55 -17.64
C GLN A 240 16.31 0.11 -17.69
N VAL A 241 17.36 -0.70 -17.62
CA VAL A 241 18.75 -0.23 -17.64
C VAL A 241 19.05 0.51 -18.94
N GLN A 242 18.63 -0.04 -20.08
CA GLN A 242 18.89 0.60 -21.37
C GLN A 242 18.16 1.94 -21.51
N LEU A 243 16.88 2.03 -21.10
CA LEU A 243 16.13 3.29 -21.10
C LEU A 243 16.84 4.38 -20.28
N LEU A 244 17.34 4.02 -19.09
CA LEU A 244 18.08 4.94 -18.21
C LEU A 244 19.44 5.33 -18.80
N ALA A 245 20.18 4.37 -19.34
CA ALA A 245 21.48 4.59 -19.93
C ALA A 245 21.40 5.49 -21.17
N ASP A 246 20.41 5.25 -22.04
CA ASP A 246 20.18 6.05 -23.24
C ASP A 246 19.78 7.49 -22.89
N ALA A 247 18.88 7.68 -21.93
CA ALA A 247 18.47 9.00 -21.47
C ALA A 247 19.66 9.79 -20.88
N ALA A 248 20.47 9.15 -20.03
CA ALA A 248 21.65 9.79 -19.46
C ALA A 248 22.70 10.10 -20.54
N ALA A 249 22.96 9.18 -21.47
CA ALA A 249 23.93 9.37 -22.54
C ALA A 249 23.51 10.47 -23.52
N ALA A 250 22.21 10.59 -23.81
CA ALA A 250 21.65 11.66 -24.64
C ALA A 250 21.95 13.06 -24.06
N GLY A 251 21.88 13.24 -22.74
CA GLY A 251 22.23 14.48 -22.07
C GLY A 251 23.70 14.91 -22.25
N PHE A 252 24.59 13.97 -22.56
CA PHE A 252 26.01 14.21 -22.84
C PHE A 252 26.36 14.13 -24.34
N GLY A 253 25.37 13.99 -25.23
CA GLY A 253 25.61 13.86 -26.68
C GLY A 253 26.40 12.61 -27.08
N ARG A 254 26.34 11.53 -26.27
CA ARG A 254 27.05 10.26 -26.52
C ARG A 254 26.08 9.08 -26.51
N ARG A 255 26.54 7.91 -26.95
CA ARG A 255 25.83 6.64 -26.79
C ARG A 255 26.43 5.82 -25.63
N PRO A 256 25.65 4.92 -25.01
CA PRO A 256 26.21 3.93 -24.10
C PRO A 256 27.30 3.08 -24.77
N VAL A 257 28.28 2.65 -23.98
CA VAL A 257 29.36 1.78 -24.46
C VAL A 257 28.90 0.33 -24.36
N GLN A 258 28.85 -0.36 -25.49
CA GLN A 258 28.48 -1.77 -25.55
C GLN A 258 29.67 -2.68 -25.19
N ILE A 259 29.37 -3.81 -24.57
CA ILE A 259 30.31 -4.91 -24.35
C ILE A 259 30.71 -5.49 -25.71
N SER A 260 31.99 -5.85 -25.86
CA SER A 260 32.49 -6.41 -27.11
C SER A 260 31.74 -7.70 -27.49
N PRO A 261 31.52 -7.99 -28.79
CA PRO A 261 30.87 -9.24 -29.23
C PRO A 261 31.54 -10.52 -28.68
N GLU A 262 32.86 -10.49 -28.47
CA GLU A 262 33.62 -11.60 -27.90
C GLU A 262 33.32 -11.79 -26.41
N ASP A 263 33.36 -10.70 -25.64
CA ASP A 263 33.06 -10.73 -24.21
C ASP A 263 31.59 -11.07 -23.97
N ALA A 264 30.67 -10.51 -24.76
CA ALA A 264 29.25 -10.81 -24.69
C ALA A 264 28.97 -12.30 -24.95
N LEU A 265 29.64 -12.90 -25.95
CA LEU A 265 29.54 -14.33 -26.21
C LEU A 265 30.13 -15.19 -25.08
N ASN A 266 31.26 -14.77 -24.50
CA ASN A 266 31.89 -15.49 -23.40
C ASN A 266 31.04 -15.43 -22.12
N THR A 267 30.46 -14.27 -21.81
CA THR A 267 29.50 -14.12 -20.71
C THR A 267 28.22 -14.92 -20.96
N TYR A 268 27.68 -14.88 -22.19
CA TYR A 268 26.49 -15.66 -22.56
C TYR A 268 26.63 -17.15 -22.27
N LYS A 269 27.79 -17.75 -22.56
CA LYS A 269 28.06 -19.17 -22.25
C LYS A 269 27.90 -19.51 -20.78
N THR A 270 28.10 -18.54 -19.88
CA THR A 270 27.94 -18.70 -18.43
C THR A 270 26.53 -18.41 -17.97
N VAL A 271 25.95 -17.25 -18.33
CA VAL A 271 24.70 -16.76 -17.74
C VAL A 271 23.46 -16.96 -18.61
N GLY A 272 23.63 -17.22 -19.91
CA GLY A 272 22.56 -17.32 -20.89
C GLY A 272 22.00 -18.73 -21.10
N SER A 273 22.63 -19.77 -20.53
CA SER A 273 22.16 -21.16 -20.68
C SER A 273 20.86 -21.43 -19.92
N LEU A 274 20.04 -22.36 -20.40
CA LEU A 274 18.78 -22.73 -19.73
C LEU A 274 18.99 -23.30 -18.31
N GLN A 275 20.10 -24.01 -18.08
CA GLN A 275 20.48 -24.50 -16.75
C GLN A 275 20.85 -23.34 -15.81
N ALA A 276 21.60 -22.35 -16.30
CA ALA A 276 21.88 -21.13 -15.54
C ALA A 276 20.59 -20.36 -15.26
N GLY A 277 19.65 -20.30 -16.22
CA GLY A 277 18.34 -19.69 -16.03
C GLY A 277 17.52 -20.38 -14.94
N TRP A 278 17.46 -21.71 -14.92
CA TRP A 278 16.78 -22.45 -13.86
C TRP A 278 17.41 -22.18 -12.49
N PHE A 279 18.74 -22.22 -12.40
CA PHE A 279 19.46 -21.98 -11.16
C PHE A 279 19.29 -20.54 -10.65
N GLN A 280 19.32 -19.55 -11.53
CA GLN A 280 19.12 -18.15 -11.17
C GLN A 280 17.65 -17.80 -10.88
N GLY A 281 16.70 -18.57 -11.41
CA GLY A 281 15.29 -18.43 -11.05
C GLY A 281 14.94 -19.02 -9.69
N LEU A 282 15.65 -20.06 -9.26
CA LEU A 282 15.36 -20.78 -8.02
C LEU A 282 15.25 -19.87 -6.77
N PRO A 283 16.13 -18.87 -6.55
CA PRO A 283 16.01 -17.93 -5.43
C PRO A 283 14.67 -17.19 -5.36
N GLU A 284 14.06 -16.82 -6.50
CA GLU A 284 12.76 -16.11 -6.51
C GLU A 284 11.64 -17.00 -5.97
N PHE A 285 11.68 -18.29 -6.32
CA PHE A 285 10.75 -19.28 -5.78
C PHE A 285 11.02 -19.58 -4.31
N GLN A 286 12.29 -19.70 -3.91
CA GLN A 286 12.65 -19.91 -2.51
C GLN A 286 12.25 -18.72 -1.63
N LEU A 287 12.40 -17.50 -2.15
CA LEU A 287 11.98 -16.28 -1.48
C LEU A 287 10.46 -16.24 -1.33
N LEU A 288 9.71 -16.58 -2.39
CA LEU A 288 8.25 -16.70 -2.29
C LEU A 288 7.83 -17.79 -1.30
N GLU A 289 8.47 -18.96 -1.33
CA GLU A 289 8.18 -20.07 -0.42
C GLU A 289 8.48 -19.74 1.03
N ALA A 290 9.57 -19.01 1.28
CA ALA A 290 9.92 -18.49 2.59
C ALA A 290 8.90 -17.45 3.08
N ARG A 291 8.39 -16.59 2.19
CA ARG A 291 7.30 -15.65 2.50
C ARG A 291 5.98 -16.36 2.80
N GLU A 292 5.66 -17.42 2.07
CA GLU A 292 4.37 -18.14 2.16
C GLU A 292 4.38 -19.32 3.15
N GLY A 293 5.51 -19.60 3.81
CA GLY A 293 5.65 -20.73 4.75
C GLY A 293 5.47 -22.12 4.12
N CYS A 294 5.58 -22.24 2.79
CA CYS A 294 5.32 -23.47 2.05
C CYS A 294 6.59 -23.98 1.36
N THR A 295 7.24 -25.02 1.91
CA THR A 295 8.37 -25.68 1.21
C THR A 295 7.89 -26.75 0.24
N VAL A 296 8.57 -26.91 -0.91
CA VAL A 296 8.32 -28.00 -1.90
C VAL A 296 8.25 -29.39 -1.24
N TYR A 297 8.99 -29.59 -0.15
CA TYR A 297 9.07 -30.84 0.60
C TYR A 297 7.73 -31.26 1.25
N LEU A 298 6.93 -30.30 1.70
CA LEU A 298 5.64 -30.56 2.36
C LEU A 298 4.60 -31.10 1.36
N LEU A 299 4.66 -30.64 0.10
CA LEU A 299 3.75 -31.09 -0.96
C LEU A 299 4.07 -32.51 -1.45
N ILE A 300 5.36 -32.84 -1.58
CA ILE A 300 5.83 -34.20 -1.92
C ILE A 300 5.36 -35.21 -0.86
N LEU A 301 5.46 -34.85 0.43
CA LEU A 301 4.97 -35.67 1.53
C LEU A 301 3.44 -35.87 1.49
N ILE A 302 2.67 -34.82 1.18
CA ILE A 302 1.20 -34.91 1.05
C ILE A 302 0.81 -35.78 -0.15
N VAL A 303 1.47 -35.66 -1.31
CA VAL A 303 1.18 -36.46 -2.51
C VAL A 303 1.59 -37.92 -2.33
N GLN A 304 2.74 -38.19 -1.70
CA GLN A 304 3.17 -39.55 -1.35
C GLN A 304 2.18 -40.21 -0.36
N PHE A 305 1.67 -39.45 0.62
CA PHE A 305 0.69 -39.93 1.58
C PHE A 305 -0.68 -40.21 0.94
N LEU A 306 -1.16 -39.31 0.05
CA LEU A 306 -2.42 -39.49 -0.69
C LEU A 306 -2.37 -40.68 -1.67
N ASN A 307 -1.21 -40.97 -2.27
CA ASN A 307 -1.05 -42.15 -3.13
C ASN A 307 -1.04 -43.47 -2.35
N GLN A 308 -0.60 -43.50 -1.09
CA GLN A 308 -0.71 -44.70 -0.24
C GLN A 308 -2.15 -45.03 0.16
N ILE A 309 -3.06 -44.04 0.17
CA ILE A 309 -4.47 -44.24 0.56
C ILE A 309 -5.27 -44.97 -0.53
N LYS A 310 -4.86 -44.93 -1.80
CA LYS A 310 -5.58 -45.60 -2.91
C LYS A 310 -5.53 -47.14 -2.88
N HIS A 311 -4.72 -47.76 -2.01
CA HIS A 311 -4.53 -49.21 -1.95
C HIS A 311 -5.17 -49.93 -0.76
N VAL A 312 -5.96 -49.26 0.09
CA VAL A 312 -6.55 -49.89 1.29
C VAL A 312 -8.05 -50.19 1.08
N GLN A 313 -8.39 -51.47 1.05
CA GLN A 313 -9.68 -52.02 0.60
C GLN A 313 -10.74 -52.25 1.73
N GLU A 314 -10.74 -51.48 2.82
CA GLU A 314 -11.71 -51.67 3.92
C GLU A 314 -12.42 -50.37 4.33
N ALA A 315 -13.65 -50.18 3.83
CA ALA A 315 -14.47 -48.99 4.02
C ALA A 315 -15.00 -48.76 5.46
N SER A 316 -14.95 -49.76 6.36
CA SER A 316 -15.55 -49.65 7.71
C SER A 316 -14.64 -49.01 8.75
N LYS A 317 -13.30 -49.16 8.65
CA LYS A 317 -12.34 -48.43 9.51
C LYS A 317 -12.15 -46.97 9.08
N ILE A 318 -12.48 -46.65 7.83
CA ILE A 318 -12.39 -45.30 7.25
C ILE A 318 -13.33 -44.32 7.96
N SER A 319 -14.52 -44.72 8.43
CA SER A 319 -15.48 -43.80 9.08
C SER A 319 -15.02 -43.27 10.45
N SER A 320 -14.37 -44.12 11.26
CA SER A 320 -13.88 -43.71 12.58
C SER A 320 -12.60 -42.87 12.48
N ILE A 321 -11.71 -43.21 11.54
CA ILE A 321 -10.49 -42.44 11.28
C ILE A 321 -10.83 -41.12 10.56
N MET A 322 -11.77 -41.11 9.60
CA MET A 322 -12.25 -39.89 8.94
C MET A 322 -13.01 -38.96 9.88
N ARG A 323 -13.66 -39.43 10.95
CA ARG A 323 -14.30 -38.52 11.93
C ARG A 323 -13.27 -37.87 12.85
N THR A 324 -12.28 -38.62 13.29
CA THR A 324 -11.16 -38.06 14.08
C THR A 324 -10.27 -37.17 13.23
N ILE A 325 -10.09 -37.50 11.95
CA ILE A 325 -9.33 -36.69 10.99
C ILE A 325 -10.16 -35.54 10.41
N ALA A 326 -11.48 -35.63 10.26
CA ALA A 326 -12.31 -34.47 9.91
C ALA A 326 -12.35 -33.44 11.04
N LEU A 327 -12.23 -33.87 12.30
CA LEU A 327 -12.03 -32.93 13.42
C LEU A 327 -10.62 -32.33 13.44
N SER A 328 -9.59 -32.98 12.89
CA SER A 328 -8.23 -32.40 12.76
C SER A 328 -7.97 -31.68 11.43
N LEU A 329 -8.69 -32.00 10.34
CA LEU A 329 -8.64 -31.35 9.02
C LEU A 329 -9.65 -30.21 8.88
N ALA A 330 -10.76 -30.20 9.65
CA ALA A 330 -11.52 -28.96 9.86
C ALA A 330 -10.68 -27.90 10.59
N GLY A 331 -9.62 -28.33 11.30
CA GLY A 331 -8.58 -27.46 11.86
C GLY A 331 -7.46 -27.07 10.90
N ALA A 332 -7.36 -27.69 9.71
CA ALA A 332 -6.26 -27.46 8.73
C ALA A 332 -6.74 -27.01 7.34
N GLY A 333 -8.05 -26.80 7.16
CA GLY A 333 -8.65 -26.23 5.94
C GLY A 333 -8.75 -24.69 5.93
N TYR A 334 -8.41 -24.04 7.05
CA TYR A 334 -7.87 -22.70 6.99
C TYR A 334 -6.38 -22.86 6.72
N VAL A 335 -5.85 -22.24 5.66
CA VAL A 335 -4.54 -21.62 5.85
C VAL A 335 -4.78 -20.72 7.05
N THR A 336 -4.31 -21.11 8.24
CA THR A 336 -4.34 -20.23 9.38
C THR A 336 -3.45 -19.09 8.96
N ALA A 337 -4.05 -18.05 8.36
CA ALA A 337 -3.38 -16.79 8.11
C ALA A 337 -2.66 -16.49 9.41
N ASN A 338 -1.35 -16.33 9.31
CA ASN A 338 -0.55 -16.07 10.49
C ASN A 338 -1.22 -14.87 11.19
N LEU A 339 -1.62 -15.02 12.46
CA LEU A 339 -2.43 -13.98 13.11
C LEU A 339 -1.67 -12.65 13.20
N TYR A 340 -0.34 -12.67 13.02
CA TYR A 340 0.49 -11.50 12.76
C TYR A 340 0.17 -10.83 11.41
N GLU A 341 0.03 -11.57 10.30
CA GLU A 341 -0.32 -11.03 8.97
C GLU A 341 -1.72 -10.41 8.91
N ARG A 342 -2.62 -10.82 9.82
CA ARG A 342 -3.95 -10.17 9.92
C ARG A 342 -3.86 -8.76 10.52
N ASN A 343 -2.76 -8.42 11.18
CA ASN A 343 -2.52 -7.11 11.73
C ASN A 343 -1.63 -6.31 10.78
N PHE A 344 -2.25 -5.40 10.04
CA PHE A 344 -1.59 -4.51 9.07
C PHE A 344 -0.60 -3.52 9.70
N ALA A 345 -0.42 -3.55 11.03
CA ALA A 345 0.67 -2.82 11.69
C ALA A 345 2.04 -3.48 11.49
N TYR A 346 2.11 -4.78 11.16
CA TYR A 346 3.40 -5.46 10.90
C TYR A 346 3.91 -5.28 9.47
N ASP A 347 3.06 -4.84 8.56
CA ASP A 347 3.44 -4.60 7.17
C ASP A 347 4.44 -3.44 7.09
N SER A 348 5.51 -3.61 6.31
CA SER A 348 6.37 -2.47 5.98
C SER A 348 5.54 -1.47 5.19
N PRO A 349 5.56 -0.17 5.54
CA PRO A 349 5.09 0.83 4.61
C PRO A 349 6.02 0.98 3.39
N PHE A 350 7.18 0.30 3.36
CA PHE A 350 8.22 0.41 2.32
C PHE A 350 8.56 -0.94 1.61
N VAL A 351 8.35 -1.04 0.30
CA VAL A 351 8.79 -2.21 -0.51
C VAL A 351 10.32 -2.31 -0.74
N ASP A 352 11.08 -1.19 -0.73
CA ASP A 352 12.56 -1.22 -0.92
C ASP A 352 13.31 -1.28 0.41
N HIS A 353 12.58 -1.12 1.51
CA HIS A 353 13.07 -1.32 2.85
C HIS A 353 12.21 -2.40 3.55
N PRO A 354 12.16 -3.64 3.02
CA PRO A 354 11.40 -4.72 3.65
C PRO A 354 11.89 -5.04 5.06
N GLN A 355 13.14 -4.66 5.40
CA GLN A 355 13.66 -4.73 6.77
C GLN A 355 12.91 -3.84 7.77
N LEU A 356 12.10 -2.89 7.30
CA LEU A 356 11.24 -2.06 8.16
C LEU A 356 9.86 -2.70 8.40
N ALA A 357 9.48 -3.72 7.64
CA ALA A 357 8.41 -4.65 8.04
C ALA A 357 8.92 -5.44 9.23
N HIS A 358 7.98 -5.91 10.03
CA HIS A 358 8.25 -7.08 10.82
C HIS A 358 8.05 -8.33 9.97
N ASP A 359 9.10 -9.14 9.89
CA ASP A 359 8.99 -10.47 9.32
C ASP A 359 8.10 -11.32 10.25
N THR A 360 6.82 -11.41 9.90
CA THR A 360 5.78 -12.11 10.66
C THR A 360 6.07 -13.61 10.76
N ASN A 361 6.85 -14.17 9.83
CA ASN A 361 7.30 -15.56 9.87
C ASN A 361 8.45 -15.75 10.86
N ILE A 362 9.42 -14.84 10.91
CA ILE A 362 10.44 -14.82 11.98
C ILE A 362 9.77 -14.63 13.35
N LEU A 363 8.78 -13.75 13.47
CA LEU A 363 8.04 -13.57 14.73
C LEU A 363 7.27 -14.85 15.13
N HIS A 364 6.66 -15.51 14.16
CA HIS A 364 5.99 -16.80 14.36
C HIS A 364 6.99 -17.89 14.77
N GLU A 365 8.13 -17.99 14.09
CA GLU A 365 9.20 -18.94 14.40
C GLU A 365 9.90 -18.64 15.73
N ARG A 366 10.06 -17.36 16.12
CA ARG A 366 10.61 -16.94 17.42
C ARG A 366 9.82 -17.53 18.57
N GLY A 367 8.48 -17.54 18.45
CA GLY A 367 7.58 -18.18 19.41
C GLY A 367 7.70 -19.72 19.44
N LEU A 368 8.16 -20.35 18.35
CA LEU A 368 8.30 -21.80 18.22
C LEU A 368 9.71 -22.31 18.63
N ARG A 369 10.79 -21.61 18.24
CA ARG A 369 12.20 -22.04 18.42
C ARG A 369 12.70 -21.94 19.85
N ARG A 370 12.29 -20.93 20.65
CA ARG A 370 12.71 -20.81 22.07
C ARG A 370 12.16 -21.90 23.00
N ARG A 371 11.35 -22.83 22.46
CA ARG A 371 10.95 -24.08 23.13
C ARG A 371 11.94 -25.22 22.95
N GLN A 372 12.84 -25.14 21.97
CA GLN A 372 13.96 -26.08 21.81
C GLN A 372 15.15 -25.53 22.58
N SER A 373 15.42 -26.15 23.72
CA SER A 373 16.51 -25.84 24.63
C SER A 373 17.88 -25.92 23.94
N VAL A 374 18.39 -24.77 23.51
CA VAL A 374 19.81 -24.57 23.17
C VAL A 374 20.28 -23.26 23.78
N ASP A 375 21.42 -23.33 24.46
CA ASP A 375 22.08 -22.22 25.15
C ASP A 375 22.14 -20.93 24.30
N ALA A 376 21.52 -19.86 24.81
CA ALA A 376 21.43 -18.56 24.15
C ALA A 376 22.73 -17.74 24.20
N SER A 377 23.82 -18.31 24.72
CA SER A 377 25.11 -17.63 24.91
C SER A 377 25.83 -17.22 23.61
N GLN A 378 25.43 -17.71 22.44
CA GLN A 378 26.10 -17.43 21.16
C GLN A 378 25.42 -16.36 20.29
N PHE A 379 24.24 -15.85 20.65
CA PHE A 379 23.58 -14.79 19.88
C PHE A 379 23.96 -13.40 20.43
N ARG A 380 24.82 -12.69 19.71
CA ARG A 380 25.04 -11.24 19.88
C ARG A 380 24.28 -10.51 18.79
N ASP A 381 23.31 -9.71 19.19
CA ASP A 381 22.71 -8.69 18.36
C ASP A 381 23.09 -7.33 18.95
N ASP A 382 23.90 -6.57 18.21
CA ASP A 382 24.50 -5.32 18.66
C ASP A 382 23.49 -4.14 18.62
N HIS A 383 22.22 -4.36 18.26
CA HIS A 383 21.21 -3.29 18.10
C HIS A 383 20.15 -3.19 19.21
N TYR A 384 20.18 -4.03 20.25
CA TYR A 384 19.16 -3.97 21.33
C TYR A 384 19.76 -4.10 22.74
N VAL A 385 19.23 -3.31 23.68
CA VAL A 385 19.56 -3.42 25.10
C VAL A 385 18.95 -4.71 25.64
N THR A 386 19.80 -5.68 25.93
CA THR A 386 19.40 -7.03 26.32
C THR A 386 18.97 -7.11 27.79
N PHE A 387 17.75 -7.60 28.05
CA PHE A 387 17.33 -8.11 29.35
C PHE A 387 17.57 -9.64 29.34
N TYR A 388 18.62 -10.12 30.03
CA TYR A 388 19.01 -11.55 30.03
C TYR A 388 18.68 -12.25 31.36
N GLY A 389 18.20 -13.50 31.30
CA GLY A 389 18.32 -14.47 32.41
C GLY A 389 17.19 -15.47 32.69
N GLY A 390 16.08 -15.49 31.94
CA GLY A 390 14.94 -16.38 32.23
C GLY A 390 15.08 -17.81 31.70
N ASP A 391 14.57 -18.81 32.43
CA ASP A 391 14.24 -20.13 31.88
C ASP A 391 12.91 -20.04 31.11
N PHE A 392 12.93 -20.32 29.81
CA PHE A 392 11.82 -20.06 28.88
C PHE A 392 11.05 -21.31 28.44
N SER A 393 11.34 -22.49 29.00
CA SER A 393 10.68 -23.75 28.60
C SER A 393 9.17 -23.77 28.84
N ASN A 394 8.66 -22.83 29.65
CA ASN A 394 7.26 -22.75 30.09
C ASN A 394 6.51 -21.48 29.61
N SER A 395 7.10 -20.67 28.72
CA SER A 395 6.46 -19.42 28.27
C SER A 395 5.23 -19.71 27.38
N PRO A 396 4.05 -19.11 27.63
CA PRO A 396 2.84 -19.39 26.86
C PRO A 396 2.95 -18.89 25.41
N PHE A 397 2.22 -19.54 24.49
CA PHE A 397 2.19 -19.18 23.05
C PHE A 397 1.63 -17.77 22.80
N VAL A 398 0.74 -17.33 23.68
CA VAL A 398 0.06 -16.04 23.66
C VAL A 398 0.03 -15.56 25.11
N TRP A 399 0.17 -14.25 25.30
CA TRP A 399 0.09 -13.62 26.61
C TRP A 399 -1.23 -13.97 27.33
N GLY A 400 -1.12 -14.58 28.51
CA GLY A 400 -2.25 -15.05 29.29
C GLY A 400 -2.77 -14.08 30.35
N GLY A 401 -2.00 -13.04 30.71
CA GLY A 401 -2.36 -12.04 31.73
C GLY A 401 -3.37 -11.00 31.26
N GLY A 402 -3.72 -11.05 29.98
CA GLY A 402 -4.68 -10.18 29.32
C GLY A 402 -4.13 -8.82 28.91
N VAL A 403 -4.99 -8.02 28.26
CA VAL A 403 -4.62 -6.71 27.71
C VAL A 403 -5.54 -5.59 28.20
N ASN A 404 -4.99 -4.37 28.18
CA ASN A 404 -5.68 -3.12 28.40
C ASN A 404 -5.64 -2.26 27.13
N PHE A 405 -6.81 -1.76 26.71
CA PHE A 405 -6.96 -0.93 25.51
C PHE A 405 -6.63 0.53 25.83
N THR A 406 -5.35 0.81 26.06
CA THR A 406 -4.84 2.07 26.63
C THR A 406 -5.18 3.33 25.83
N HIS A 407 -5.35 3.20 24.51
CA HIS A 407 -5.63 4.32 23.60
C HIS A 407 -7.02 4.18 22.95
N SER A 408 -7.94 3.50 23.64
CA SER A 408 -9.30 3.24 23.14
C SER A 408 -9.27 2.62 21.74
N VAL A 409 -10.08 3.13 20.81
CA VAL A 409 -10.26 2.56 19.47
C VAL A 409 -10.37 3.67 18.44
N ALA A 410 -9.99 3.38 17.20
CA ALA A 410 -10.16 4.26 16.06
C ALA A 410 -10.58 3.45 14.81
N SER A 411 -11.15 4.15 13.83
CA SER A 411 -11.43 3.59 12.51
C SER A 411 -11.17 4.65 11.46
N GLY A 412 -10.76 4.27 10.27
CA GLY A 412 -10.36 5.22 9.23
C GLY A 412 -10.25 4.59 7.86
N ASP A 413 -9.96 5.44 6.88
CA ASP A 413 -9.98 5.14 5.46
C ASP A 413 -11.19 4.27 5.09
N PRO A 414 -12.41 4.81 5.10
CA PRO A 414 -13.59 4.04 4.70
C PRO A 414 -13.57 3.74 3.20
N PHE A 415 -13.86 2.49 2.83
CA PHE A 415 -14.39 2.15 1.51
C PHE A 415 -15.89 1.88 1.62
N ASP A 416 -16.54 1.63 0.49
CA ASP A 416 -17.97 1.34 0.46
C ASP A 416 -18.31 -0.05 1.05
N THR A 417 -17.36 -0.97 1.03
CA THR A 417 -17.54 -2.36 1.47
C THR A 417 -16.57 -2.81 2.55
N SER A 418 -15.64 -1.96 2.97
CA SER A 418 -14.68 -2.25 4.03
C SER A 418 -14.21 -1.01 4.80
N ILE A 419 -13.66 -1.23 5.99
CA ILE A 419 -13.12 -0.16 6.83
C ILE A 419 -11.97 -0.67 7.70
N LEU A 420 -10.97 0.19 7.95
CA LEU A 420 -9.92 -0.14 8.91
C LEU A 420 -10.40 0.12 10.33
N LEU A 421 -10.12 -0.83 11.22
CA LEU A 421 -10.32 -0.75 12.65
C LEU A 421 -8.95 -0.78 13.34
N TRP A 422 -8.78 0.05 14.36
CA TRP A 422 -7.51 0.22 15.06
C TRP A 422 -7.68 0.28 16.58
N THR A 423 -6.72 -0.28 17.32
CA THR A 423 -6.57 -0.09 18.78
C THR A 423 -5.13 -0.32 19.22
N ARG A 424 -4.80 0.01 20.47
CA ARG A 424 -3.54 -0.35 21.14
C ARG A 424 -3.82 -1.20 22.38
N ALA A 425 -3.48 -2.48 22.31
CA ALA A 425 -3.85 -3.51 23.29
C ALA A 425 -2.64 -3.94 24.13
N VAL A 426 -2.32 -3.14 25.15
CA VAL A 426 -1.10 -3.29 25.96
C VAL A 426 -1.29 -4.39 27.00
N PRO A 427 -0.36 -5.34 27.14
CA PRO A 427 -0.40 -6.37 28.17
C PRO A 427 -0.52 -5.82 29.59
N ILE A 428 -1.41 -6.42 30.39
CA ILE A 428 -1.53 -6.16 31.83
C ILE A 428 -0.53 -7.05 32.55
N ALA A 429 0.19 -6.52 33.54
CA ALA A 429 1.11 -7.32 34.34
C ALA A 429 0.38 -8.50 35.03
N ALA A 430 0.99 -9.68 35.01
CA ALA A 430 0.48 -10.84 35.72
C ALA A 430 0.49 -10.63 37.25
N ALA A 431 -0.11 -11.57 37.99
CA ALA A 431 -0.24 -11.45 39.46
C ALA A 431 1.10 -11.33 40.20
N ASP A 432 2.21 -11.75 39.60
CA ASP A 432 3.57 -11.63 40.10
C ASP A 432 4.30 -10.34 39.65
N GLY A 433 3.61 -9.46 38.92
CA GLY A 433 4.15 -8.21 38.37
C GLY A 433 4.88 -8.36 37.03
N SER A 434 4.97 -9.57 36.47
CA SER A 434 5.65 -9.80 35.19
C SER A 434 4.83 -9.31 33.99
N LEU A 435 5.52 -8.74 33.00
CA LEU A 435 4.98 -8.44 31.66
C LEU A 435 5.43 -9.53 30.67
N PRO A 436 4.74 -9.69 29.53
CA PRO A 436 5.23 -10.60 28.50
C PRO A 436 6.62 -10.19 28.05
N ASP A 437 7.47 -11.19 27.85
CA ASP A 437 8.67 -11.03 27.06
C ASP A 437 8.29 -10.50 25.67
N GLN A 438 9.17 -9.71 25.03
CA GLN A 438 8.92 -9.14 23.69
C GLN A 438 8.56 -10.21 22.64
N SER A 439 8.98 -11.46 22.84
CA SER A 439 8.65 -12.59 21.97
C SER A 439 7.26 -13.19 22.15
N VAL A 440 6.52 -12.82 23.21
CA VAL A 440 5.18 -13.35 23.50
C VAL A 440 4.12 -12.38 22.96
N PRO A 441 3.35 -12.74 21.93
CA PRO A 441 2.29 -11.88 21.40
C PRO A 441 1.06 -11.84 22.32
N ALA A 442 0.29 -10.77 22.22
CA ALA A 442 -1.09 -10.71 22.70
C ALA A 442 -2.06 -11.01 21.55
N CYS A 443 -3.13 -11.73 21.84
CA CYS A 443 -4.20 -11.99 20.88
C CYS A 443 -5.37 -11.04 21.12
N VAL A 444 -5.82 -10.39 20.05
CA VAL A 444 -6.93 -9.46 20.07
C VAL A 444 -7.95 -9.86 19.00
N ALA A 445 -9.18 -10.09 19.44
CA ALA A 445 -10.32 -10.29 18.56
C ALA A 445 -10.99 -8.95 18.22
N PHE A 446 -11.61 -8.86 17.05
CA PHE A 446 -12.50 -7.75 16.67
C PHE A 446 -13.86 -8.27 16.22
N ARG A 447 -14.88 -7.45 16.38
CA ARG A 447 -16.23 -7.66 15.84
C ARG A 447 -16.79 -6.35 15.32
N ILE A 448 -17.55 -6.40 14.23
CA ILE A 448 -18.30 -5.27 13.70
C ILE A 448 -19.74 -5.66 13.40
N GLY A 449 -20.69 -4.76 13.65
CA GLY A 449 -22.13 -5.02 13.50
C GLY A 449 -22.95 -3.75 13.28
N GLU A 450 -24.19 -3.91 12.81
CA GLU A 450 -25.12 -2.79 12.55
C GLU A 450 -25.67 -2.18 13.86
N THR A 451 -25.43 -2.82 15.01
CA THR A 451 -25.90 -2.37 16.34
C THR A 451 -24.76 -2.33 17.34
N ALA A 452 -24.81 -1.39 18.29
CA ALA A 452 -23.84 -1.29 19.39
C ALA A 452 -23.78 -2.56 20.26
N ASP A 453 -24.87 -3.32 20.32
CA ASP A 453 -24.90 -4.65 20.94
C ASP A 453 -24.37 -5.73 19.98
N LEU A 454 -23.06 -5.93 20.02
CA LEU A 454 -22.33 -6.88 19.16
C LEU A 454 -22.52 -8.36 19.57
N THR A 455 -23.45 -8.66 20.47
CA THR A 455 -23.88 -10.04 20.75
C THR A 455 -25.00 -10.51 19.82
N LYS A 456 -25.72 -9.57 19.18
CA LYS A 456 -26.90 -9.88 18.36
C LYS A 456 -26.57 -10.22 16.91
N LYS A 457 -25.90 -9.31 16.21
CA LYS A 457 -25.65 -9.43 14.77
C LYS A 457 -24.26 -8.89 14.44
N VAL A 458 -23.35 -9.81 14.21
CA VAL A 458 -21.98 -9.53 13.75
C VAL A 458 -21.95 -9.73 12.23
N ILE A 459 -21.42 -8.75 11.51
CA ILE A 459 -21.24 -8.81 10.06
C ILE A 459 -19.88 -9.42 9.73
N ASP A 460 -18.84 -8.96 10.42
CA ASP A 460 -17.48 -9.48 10.30
C ASP A 460 -16.79 -9.56 11.66
N SER A 461 -15.87 -10.51 11.80
CA SER A 461 -15.08 -10.71 13.00
C SER A 461 -13.81 -11.47 12.71
N GLY A 462 -12.83 -11.29 13.58
CA GLY A 462 -11.56 -11.98 13.45
C GLY A 462 -10.70 -11.86 14.69
N GLU A 463 -9.52 -12.44 14.59
CA GLU A 463 -8.46 -12.38 15.58
C GLU A 463 -7.19 -11.93 14.87
N ALA A 464 -6.36 -11.19 15.60
CA ALA A 464 -5.05 -10.76 15.16
C ALA A 464 -4.08 -10.76 16.35
N PHE A 465 -2.82 -11.01 16.08
CA PHE A 465 -1.76 -10.89 17.08
C PHE A 465 -1.19 -9.48 17.08
N THR A 466 -0.74 -9.04 18.25
CA THR A 466 0.03 -7.83 18.42
C THR A 466 1.16 -8.08 19.42
N SER A 467 2.26 -7.35 19.30
CA SER A 467 3.46 -7.55 20.09
C SER A 467 4.15 -6.22 20.35
N TYR A 468 5.22 -6.27 21.16
CA TYR A 468 6.10 -5.12 21.39
C TYR A 468 6.63 -4.52 20.08
N ASP A 469 6.82 -5.35 19.05
CA ASP A 469 7.42 -4.97 17.77
C ASP A 469 6.64 -3.84 17.05
N VAL A 470 5.31 -3.81 17.20
CA VAL A 470 4.40 -2.79 16.63
C VAL A 470 3.73 -1.93 17.70
N ASP A 471 4.40 -1.79 18.84
CA ASP A 471 3.92 -1.10 20.04
C ASP A 471 2.50 -1.52 20.49
N TRP A 472 2.22 -2.82 20.39
CA TRP A 472 0.95 -3.44 20.76
C TRP A 472 -0.27 -2.87 19.99
N THR A 473 -0.05 -2.21 18.85
CA THR A 473 -1.11 -1.73 17.96
C THR A 473 -1.72 -2.88 17.18
N VAL A 474 -3.03 -2.79 16.93
CA VAL A 474 -3.80 -3.72 16.11
C VAL A 474 -4.50 -2.91 15.05
N LYS A 475 -4.22 -3.18 13.79
CA LYS A 475 -4.87 -2.58 12.62
C LYS A 475 -5.40 -3.69 11.74
N VAL A 476 -6.72 -3.77 11.59
CA VAL A 476 -7.39 -4.83 10.83
C VAL A 476 -8.40 -4.23 9.86
N GLU A 477 -8.62 -4.87 8.72
CA GLU A 477 -9.70 -4.49 7.82
C GLU A 477 -10.93 -5.35 8.07
N ALA A 478 -12.05 -4.69 8.36
CA ALA A 478 -13.36 -5.32 8.39
C ALA A 478 -14.00 -5.24 6.99
N VAL A 479 -14.50 -6.37 6.48
CA VAL A 479 -14.98 -6.51 5.10
C VAL A 479 -16.44 -6.98 5.03
N GLY A 480 -17.02 -6.99 3.83
CA GLY A 480 -18.39 -7.46 3.61
C GLY A 480 -19.46 -6.49 4.15
N LEU A 481 -19.07 -5.23 4.34
CA LEU A 481 -19.94 -4.16 4.80
C LEU A 481 -20.80 -3.63 3.64
N LYS A 482 -21.92 -3.01 3.98
CA LYS A 482 -22.79 -2.33 3.00
C LYS A 482 -22.31 -0.89 2.80
N PRO A 483 -22.44 -0.34 1.59
CA PRO A 483 -22.19 1.07 1.34
C PRO A 483 -23.05 1.99 2.20
N ASP A 484 -22.55 3.20 2.46
CA ASP A 484 -23.27 4.30 3.12
C ASP A 484 -23.95 3.90 4.45
N THR A 485 -23.29 3.03 5.24
CA THR A 485 -23.91 2.41 6.42
C THR A 485 -23.10 2.66 7.68
N LYS A 486 -23.80 3.02 8.76
CA LYS A 486 -23.20 3.19 10.10
C LYS A 486 -23.04 1.83 10.78
N TYR A 487 -21.86 1.59 11.35
CA TYR A 487 -21.50 0.37 12.06
C TYR A 487 -20.94 0.67 13.43
N PHE A 488 -20.96 -0.35 14.28
CA PHE A 488 -20.33 -0.36 15.60
C PHE A 488 -19.31 -1.48 15.64
N TYR A 489 -18.19 -1.27 16.31
CA TYR A 489 -17.14 -2.26 16.42
C TYR A 489 -16.52 -2.28 17.81
N GLN A 490 -15.91 -3.40 18.18
CA GLN A 490 -15.27 -3.57 19.48
C GLN A 490 -14.14 -4.58 19.37
N PHE A 491 -13.07 -4.32 20.11
CA PHE A 491 -11.98 -5.26 20.30
C PHE A 491 -12.16 -6.03 21.60
N THR A 492 -11.67 -7.27 21.64
CA THR A 492 -11.78 -8.15 22.79
C THR A 492 -10.49 -8.91 22.95
N ASP A 493 -9.96 -8.92 24.17
CA ASP A 493 -8.86 -9.80 24.53
C ASP A 493 -9.27 -11.27 24.29
N CYS A 494 -8.50 -12.02 23.51
CA CYS A 494 -8.80 -13.42 23.24
C CYS A 494 -8.78 -14.28 24.51
N VAL A 495 -8.05 -13.89 25.56
CA VAL A 495 -7.86 -14.66 26.79
C VAL A 495 -8.85 -14.25 27.86
N THR A 496 -8.71 -13.03 28.40
CA THR A 496 -9.54 -12.59 29.54
C THR A 496 -10.95 -12.18 29.13
N LYS A 497 -11.19 -12.01 27.83
CA LYS A 497 -12.42 -11.45 27.26
C LYS A 497 -12.73 -10.03 27.75
N SER A 498 -11.74 -9.30 28.28
CA SER A 498 -11.85 -7.86 28.47
C SER A 498 -12.10 -7.17 27.13
N THR A 499 -12.90 -6.12 27.13
CA THR A 499 -13.33 -5.45 25.91
C THR A 499 -12.86 -4.01 25.86
N SER A 500 -12.61 -3.51 24.65
CA SER A 500 -12.43 -2.08 24.41
C SER A 500 -13.77 -1.35 24.56
N PRO A 501 -13.77 -0.01 24.63
CA PRO A 501 -14.97 0.77 24.32
C PRO A 501 -15.54 0.38 22.94
N VAL A 502 -16.85 0.53 22.78
CA VAL A 502 -17.51 0.33 21.48
C VAL A 502 -17.23 1.55 20.61
N GLY A 503 -16.53 1.34 19.50
CA GLY A 503 -16.30 2.34 18.47
C GLY A 503 -17.49 2.43 17.51
N THR A 504 -17.61 3.58 16.87
CA THR A 504 -18.61 3.84 15.82
C THR A 504 -17.88 4.20 14.53
N THR A 505 -18.38 3.70 13.41
CA THR A 505 -17.77 3.94 12.10
C THR A 505 -18.81 3.98 10.99
N ARG A 506 -18.41 4.34 9.77
CA ARG A 506 -19.28 4.41 8.59
C ARG A 506 -18.51 4.10 7.31
N THR A 507 -19.07 3.25 6.46
CA THR A 507 -18.61 3.06 5.07
C THR A 507 -19.06 4.23 4.20
N ILE A 508 -18.25 4.62 3.23
CA ILE A 508 -18.65 5.65 2.25
C ILE A 508 -19.73 5.10 1.30
N PRO A 509 -20.52 5.96 0.63
CA PRO A 509 -21.36 5.53 -0.47
C PRO A 509 -20.52 4.99 -1.63
N SER A 510 -21.02 3.98 -2.34
CA SER A 510 -20.42 3.55 -3.60
C SER A 510 -20.44 4.69 -4.61
N ALA A 511 -19.45 4.73 -5.50
CA ALA A 511 -19.27 5.78 -6.52
C ALA A 511 -20.54 6.08 -7.34
N GLU A 512 -21.40 5.08 -7.59
CA GLU A 512 -22.64 5.25 -8.35
C GLU A 512 -23.83 5.83 -7.58
N THR A 513 -23.70 5.99 -6.26
CA THR A 513 -24.76 6.53 -5.40
C THR A 513 -25.11 7.94 -5.85
N ALA A 514 -26.37 8.17 -6.23
CA ALA A 514 -26.84 9.49 -6.63
C ALA A 514 -26.65 10.50 -5.48
N ALA A 515 -26.25 11.73 -5.81
CA ALA A 515 -25.89 12.75 -4.82
C ALA A 515 -26.98 13.00 -3.76
N HIS A 516 -28.25 13.06 -4.18
CA HIS A 516 -29.41 13.25 -3.28
C HIS A 516 -29.74 12.04 -2.40
N SER A 517 -29.09 10.89 -2.63
CA SER A 517 -29.25 9.66 -1.84
C SER A 517 -28.10 9.43 -0.86
N VAL A 518 -26.99 10.17 -0.99
CA VAL A 518 -25.86 10.10 -0.05
C VAL A 518 -26.33 10.46 1.36
N ASN A 519 -25.82 9.72 2.35
CA ASN A 519 -26.23 9.83 3.75
C ASN A 519 -27.73 9.67 3.97
N GLY A 520 -28.38 8.81 3.18
CA GLY A 520 -29.83 8.63 3.18
C GLY A 520 -30.62 9.90 2.84
N GLY A 521 -30.02 10.79 2.04
CA GLY A 521 -30.60 12.07 1.62
C GLY A 521 -30.50 13.20 2.64
N LYS A 522 -29.75 12.99 3.74
CA LYS A 522 -29.40 14.05 4.69
C LYS A 522 -28.09 14.71 4.28
N PRO A 523 -27.83 15.96 4.70
CA PRO A 523 -26.50 16.54 4.53
C PRO A 523 -25.43 15.65 5.16
N LEU A 524 -24.32 15.46 4.45
CA LEU A 524 -23.13 14.81 5.00
C LEU A 524 -22.33 15.85 5.78
N VAL A 525 -21.96 15.57 7.03
CA VAL A 525 -21.20 16.49 7.87
C VAL A 525 -19.77 15.99 8.09
N LEU A 526 -18.81 16.78 7.62
CA LEU A 526 -17.38 16.57 7.87
C LEU A 526 -16.94 17.49 9.01
N ALA A 527 -16.15 17.01 9.96
CA ALA A 527 -15.45 17.85 10.94
C ALA A 527 -13.96 17.90 10.59
N VAL A 528 -13.38 19.11 10.54
CA VAL A 528 -12.02 19.35 10.05
C VAL A 528 -11.18 19.96 11.17
N PHE A 529 -10.01 19.35 11.43
CA PHE A 529 -9.09 19.70 12.50
C PHE A 529 -7.66 19.85 11.97
N SER A 530 -6.84 20.59 12.72
CA SER A 530 -5.39 20.64 12.56
C SER A 530 -4.74 21.02 13.89
N CYS A 531 -3.44 20.75 14.03
CA CYS A 531 -2.59 21.32 15.08
C CYS A 531 -3.07 21.08 16.52
N SER A 532 -2.75 19.91 17.05
CA SER A 532 -3.10 19.47 18.40
C SER A 532 -1.88 19.39 19.31
N GLN A 533 -1.11 20.50 19.43
CA GLN A 533 0.03 20.54 20.36
C GLN A 533 -0.43 20.20 21.78
N TYR A 534 0.03 19.05 22.27
CA TYR A 534 -0.47 18.44 23.50
C TYR A 534 -0.23 19.32 24.74
N GLN A 535 0.89 20.03 24.78
CA GLN A 535 1.29 20.87 25.91
C GLN A 535 0.55 22.21 25.97
N ALA A 536 -0.07 22.62 24.86
CA ALA A 536 -0.71 23.93 24.74
C ALA A 536 -2.10 23.98 25.39
N GLY A 537 -2.76 22.84 25.56
CA GLY A 537 -4.05 22.78 26.22
C GLY A 537 -4.74 21.41 26.12
N TRP A 538 -5.95 21.36 26.68
CA TRP A 538 -6.85 20.22 26.62
C TRP A 538 -7.57 20.19 25.27
N PHE A 539 -7.77 18.99 24.73
CA PHE A 539 -8.42 18.74 23.44
C PHE A 539 -9.95 18.88 23.48
N ASN A 540 -10.43 20.01 24.01
CA ASN A 540 -11.86 20.32 24.13
C ASN A 540 -12.55 20.38 22.75
N ALA A 541 -11.83 20.77 21.69
CA ALA A 541 -12.35 20.79 20.32
C ALA A 541 -12.79 19.39 19.86
N TYR A 542 -12.01 18.34 20.12
CA TYR A 542 -12.40 16.97 19.79
C TYR A 542 -13.61 16.51 20.61
N GLY A 543 -13.62 16.80 21.91
CA GLY A 543 -14.75 16.49 22.78
C GLY A 543 -16.03 17.18 22.31
N PHE A 544 -15.96 18.47 22.00
CA PHE A 544 -17.09 19.25 21.52
C PHE A 544 -17.60 18.71 20.17
N ALA A 545 -16.70 18.39 19.23
CA ALA A 545 -17.10 17.79 17.97
C ALA A 545 -17.85 16.47 18.15
N ALA A 546 -17.33 15.58 19.02
CA ALA A 546 -17.91 14.27 19.29
C ALA A 546 -19.28 14.33 20.01
N HIS A 547 -19.51 15.36 20.85
CA HIS A 547 -20.72 15.46 21.68
C HIS A 547 -21.77 16.45 21.18
N ASN A 548 -21.36 17.49 20.44
CA ASN A 548 -22.20 18.65 20.12
C ASN A 548 -22.39 18.87 18.62
N THR A 549 -21.84 18.01 17.76
CA THR A 549 -22.05 18.06 16.31
C THR A 549 -22.62 16.74 15.78
N SER A 550 -23.10 16.77 14.54
CA SER A 550 -23.58 15.57 13.83
C SER A 550 -22.53 14.97 12.90
N ALA A 551 -21.25 15.36 13.02
CA ALA A 551 -20.19 14.96 12.09
C ALA A 551 -20.09 13.43 11.95
N GLU A 552 -20.11 12.96 10.70
CA GLU A 552 -20.00 11.55 10.35
C GLU A 552 -18.56 11.16 9.98
N ILE A 553 -17.78 12.11 9.48
CA ILE A 553 -16.38 11.91 9.06
C ILE A 553 -15.53 13.00 9.69
N PHE A 554 -14.37 12.59 10.23
CA PHE A 554 -13.41 13.47 10.89
C PHE A 554 -12.16 13.51 10.02
N ILE A 555 -11.74 14.71 9.65
CA ILE A 555 -10.58 14.98 8.79
C ILE A 555 -9.55 15.73 9.64
N HIS A 556 -8.32 15.22 9.67
CA HIS A 556 -7.19 15.90 10.30
C HIS A 556 -6.17 16.29 9.23
N LEU A 557 -5.87 17.58 9.12
CA LEU A 557 -5.07 18.11 8.01
C LEU A 557 -3.55 18.05 8.25
N GLY A 558 -3.11 17.92 9.49
CA GLY A 558 -1.68 17.89 9.82
C GLY A 558 -1.45 18.19 11.29
N ASP A 559 -0.23 17.91 11.77
CA ASP A 559 0.22 18.23 13.14
C ASP A 559 -0.59 17.57 14.26
N TYR A 560 -0.86 16.27 14.06
CA TYR A 560 -1.46 15.42 15.10
C TYR A 560 -0.47 15.19 16.27
N VAL A 561 0.79 14.88 15.95
CA VAL A 561 1.95 14.91 16.85
C VAL A 561 3.11 15.53 16.04
N ALA A 562 3.45 16.80 16.29
CA ALA A 562 4.25 17.64 15.38
C ALA A 562 5.75 17.25 15.24
N ASP A 563 6.37 17.56 14.07
CA ASP A 563 7.70 18.19 13.90
C ASP A 563 7.99 18.61 12.42
N GLN A 564 8.61 19.78 12.28
CA GLN A 564 9.05 20.66 11.18
C GLN A 564 9.80 19.99 10.00
N SER A 565 9.26 18.97 9.35
CA SER A 565 9.95 18.24 8.27
C SER A 565 9.58 18.68 6.84
N TRP A 566 10.53 18.56 5.91
CA TRP A 566 10.34 18.53 4.45
C TRP A 566 11.00 17.27 3.86
N LYS A 567 10.98 17.10 2.53
CA LYS A 567 11.40 15.85 1.86
C LYS A 567 12.80 15.33 2.27
N ALA A 568 13.74 16.23 2.62
CA ALA A 568 15.15 15.93 2.89
C ALA A 568 15.72 16.53 4.20
N GLY A 569 14.88 17.10 5.08
CA GLY A 569 15.33 17.62 6.37
C GLY A 569 14.22 18.09 7.31
N THR A 570 14.63 18.56 8.49
CA THR A 570 13.86 19.46 9.36
C THR A 570 14.62 20.76 9.54
N ALA A 571 13.98 21.77 10.14
CA ALA A 571 14.60 23.05 10.49
C ALA A 571 15.96 22.87 11.21
N ASP A 572 16.10 21.80 11.99
CA ASP A 572 17.29 21.50 12.79
C ASP A 572 18.18 20.37 12.25
N SER A 573 17.82 19.66 11.18
CA SER A 573 18.57 18.48 10.71
C SER A 573 18.32 18.15 9.24
N ASN A 574 19.33 18.17 8.37
CA ASN A 574 19.19 17.74 6.97
C ASN A 574 20.29 16.79 6.50
N ASP A 575 19.95 15.97 5.51
CA ASP A 575 20.90 15.06 4.88
C ASP A 575 21.59 15.80 3.72
N THR A 576 22.93 15.87 3.75
CA THR A 576 23.73 16.50 2.68
C THR A 576 24.52 15.47 1.89
N THR A 577 25.01 15.84 0.70
CA THR A 577 25.86 14.97 -0.13
C THR A 577 27.18 14.55 0.54
N VAL A 578 27.58 15.21 1.63
CA VAL A 578 28.81 14.91 2.38
C VAL A 578 28.55 14.17 3.71
N GLY A 579 27.28 13.86 4.01
CA GLY A 579 26.87 13.12 5.21
C GLY A 579 25.79 13.83 6.03
N CYS A 580 25.40 13.20 7.12
CA CYS A 580 24.42 13.71 8.08
C CYS A 580 25.15 14.59 9.09
N SER A 581 24.92 15.90 9.04
CA SER A 581 25.49 16.85 10.00
C SER A 581 24.34 17.70 10.51
N PHE A 582 24.16 17.74 11.83
CA PHE A 582 23.10 18.41 12.63
C PHE A 582 21.99 17.56 13.28
N SER A 583 22.11 16.24 13.39
CA SER A 583 21.24 15.51 14.32
C SER A 583 21.82 15.46 15.73
N ALA A 584 21.13 16.04 16.71
CA ALA A 584 21.47 15.89 18.14
C ALA A 584 21.42 14.42 18.62
N SER A 585 20.72 13.53 17.89
CA SER A 585 20.65 12.10 18.19
C SER A 585 21.72 11.26 17.48
N GLY A 586 22.50 11.85 16.56
CA GLY A 586 23.48 11.12 15.75
C GLY A 586 22.89 10.25 14.62
N ALA A 587 21.56 10.24 14.44
CA ALA A 587 20.88 9.55 13.34
C ALA A 587 20.59 10.49 12.16
N CYS A 588 20.62 9.97 10.92
CA CYS A 588 20.30 10.75 9.72
C CYS A 588 18.82 11.17 9.68
N PHE A 589 18.51 12.27 9.01
CA PHE A 589 17.12 12.71 8.88
C PHE A 589 16.27 11.67 8.15
N THR A 590 16.82 11.02 7.12
CA THR A 590 16.15 9.92 6.42
C THR A 590 15.73 8.81 7.38
N ASP A 591 16.60 8.39 8.31
CA ASP A 591 16.26 7.35 9.30
C ASP A 591 15.13 7.80 10.23
N ARG A 592 15.20 9.05 10.70
CA ARG A 592 14.15 9.66 11.55
C ARG A 592 12.82 9.74 10.81
N LYS A 593 12.83 10.14 9.54
CA LYS A 593 11.65 10.21 8.66
C LYS A 593 11.05 8.82 8.46
N LEU A 594 11.85 7.80 8.17
CA LEU A 594 11.38 6.43 8.00
C LEU A 594 10.73 5.90 9.29
N ALA A 595 11.33 6.17 10.45
CA ALA A 595 10.76 5.81 11.74
C ALA A 595 9.43 6.56 12.03
N ALA A 596 9.35 7.85 11.70
CA ALA A 596 8.14 8.65 11.87
C ALA A 596 6.99 8.18 10.97
N VAL A 597 7.26 7.89 9.69
CA VAL A 597 6.27 7.35 8.74
C VAL A 597 5.78 5.99 9.21
N ARG A 598 6.70 5.13 9.67
CA ARG A 598 6.34 3.82 10.24
C ARG A 598 5.42 3.97 11.45
N ALA A 599 5.79 4.80 12.42
CA ALA A 599 4.95 5.07 13.59
C ALA A 599 3.58 5.63 13.18
N TYR A 600 3.53 6.53 12.19
CA TYR A 600 2.27 7.06 11.68
C TYR A 600 1.37 5.96 11.10
N HIS A 601 1.91 5.03 10.30
CA HIS A 601 1.14 3.89 9.78
C HIS A 601 0.74 2.87 10.85
N GLU A 602 1.54 2.67 11.89
CA GLU A 602 1.20 1.80 13.02
C GLU A 602 0.07 2.40 13.88
N TRP A 603 0.07 3.72 14.07
CA TRP A 603 -0.83 4.44 14.98
C TRP A 603 -2.07 5.05 14.32
N MET A 604 -2.13 5.09 12.99
CA MET A 604 -3.28 5.63 12.25
C MET A 604 -4.00 4.53 11.48
N PRO A 605 -5.35 4.54 11.47
CA PRO A 605 -6.16 3.63 10.65
C PRO A 605 -6.18 4.08 9.18
N ILE A 606 -5.00 4.13 8.55
CA ILE A 606 -4.82 4.45 7.13
C ILE A 606 -4.29 3.25 6.34
N ARG A 607 -4.70 3.14 5.08
CA ARG A 607 -4.18 2.14 4.14
C ARG A 607 -2.88 2.63 3.51
N GLN A 608 -2.04 1.67 3.13
CA GLN A 608 -1.01 1.92 2.13
C GLN A 608 -1.70 2.08 0.77
N VAL A 609 -1.45 3.20 0.08
CA VAL A 609 -2.15 3.54 -1.16
C VAL A 609 -1.57 2.78 -2.35
N ASP A 610 -0.26 2.65 -2.39
CA ASP A 610 0.47 1.92 -3.41
C ASP A 610 1.65 1.20 -2.76
N PRO A 611 1.76 -0.14 -2.87
CA PRO A 611 2.90 -0.88 -2.34
C PRO A 611 4.24 -0.35 -2.89
N GLN A 612 4.28 0.13 -4.13
CA GLN A 612 5.49 0.62 -4.78
C GLN A 612 5.80 2.07 -4.43
N ASP A 613 4.85 2.85 -3.93
CA ASP A 613 5.00 4.26 -3.62
C ASP A 613 4.77 4.57 -2.14
N LYS A 614 5.88 4.65 -1.40
CA LYS A 614 5.94 4.27 0.03
C LYS A 614 5.84 5.45 0.99
N LEU A 615 5.99 6.66 0.46
CA LEU A 615 5.68 7.91 1.17
C LEU A 615 4.27 8.40 0.84
N ARG A 616 3.57 7.72 -0.07
CA ARG A 616 2.27 8.16 -0.54
C ARG A 616 1.20 7.90 0.51
N ILE A 617 0.82 8.98 1.19
CA ILE A 617 -0.41 9.04 1.99
C ILE A 617 -1.54 9.80 1.29
N TRP A 618 -1.24 10.52 0.20
CA TRP A 618 -2.25 11.23 -0.58
C TRP A 618 -3.16 10.26 -1.32
N ARG A 619 -4.46 10.53 -1.28
CA ARG A 619 -5.52 9.62 -1.73
C ARG A 619 -6.81 10.35 -2.06
N ASN A 620 -7.67 9.73 -2.85
CA ASN A 620 -8.97 10.29 -3.22
C ASN A 620 -10.10 9.40 -2.71
N PHE A 621 -11.14 10.02 -2.16
CA PHE A 621 -12.38 9.35 -1.79
C PHE A 621 -13.53 9.91 -2.63
N GLN A 622 -14.14 9.05 -3.45
CA GLN A 622 -15.34 9.39 -4.18
C GLN A 622 -16.56 9.05 -3.31
N ILE A 623 -17.23 10.07 -2.77
CA ILE A 623 -18.38 9.90 -1.87
C ILE A 623 -19.66 9.98 -2.71
N GLY A 624 -19.97 8.86 -3.38
CA GLY A 624 -21.02 8.79 -4.39
C GLY A 624 -20.82 9.85 -5.48
N LYS A 625 -21.91 10.45 -5.94
CA LYS A 625 -21.92 11.58 -6.88
C LYS A 625 -22.02 12.94 -6.18
N LEU A 626 -21.85 12.99 -4.85
CA LEU A 626 -21.98 14.23 -4.07
C LEU A 626 -20.67 15.03 -4.04
N LEU A 627 -19.55 14.39 -3.68
CA LEU A 627 -18.25 15.05 -3.61
C LEU A 627 -17.10 14.08 -3.85
N ASP A 628 -16.03 14.59 -4.44
CA ASP A 628 -14.71 13.96 -4.49
C ASP A 628 -13.80 14.64 -3.46
N LEU A 629 -13.26 13.87 -2.52
CA LEU A 629 -12.34 14.35 -1.49
C LEU A 629 -10.92 13.90 -1.82
N THR A 630 -10.12 14.83 -2.33
CA THR A 630 -8.69 14.63 -2.57
C THR A 630 -7.88 15.06 -1.34
N MET A 631 -7.35 14.07 -0.62
CA MET A 631 -6.41 14.28 0.49
C MET A 631 -5.00 14.41 -0.08
N LEU A 632 -4.40 15.59 0.02
CA LEU A 632 -3.05 15.88 -0.49
C LEU A 632 -1.96 15.57 0.55
N ASP A 633 -0.74 15.35 0.08
CA ASP A 633 0.49 15.36 0.87
C ASP A 633 1.47 16.35 0.24
N THR A 634 1.58 17.52 0.86
CA THR A 634 2.42 18.62 0.38
C THR A 634 3.79 18.65 1.07
N ARG A 635 4.18 17.60 1.80
CA ARG A 635 5.42 17.58 2.59
C ARG A 635 6.39 16.49 2.19
N GLN A 636 5.94 15.24 2.12
CA GLN A 636 6.87 14.12 1.96
C GLN A 636 7.19 13.82 0.50
N TYR A 637 6.35 14.28 -0.44
CA TYR A 637 6.39 13.86 -1.83
C TYR A 637 7.04 14.86 -2.79
N ASP A 638 6.51 16.09 -2.86
CA ASP A 638 6.78 17.04 -3.95
C ASP A 638 7.27 18.41 -3.46
N ARG A 639 7.66 18.51 -2.19
CA ARG A 639 8.17 19.74 -1.60
C ARG A 639 9.68 19.85 -1.75
N ASP A 640 10.10 20.81 -2.57
CA ASP A 640 11.49 21.24 -2.72
C ASP A 640 11.86 22.40 -1.76
N VAL A 641 13.15 22.62 -1.55
CA VAL A 641 13.68 23.74 -0.74
C VAL A 641 13.26 25.09 -1.34
N THR A 642 12.72 25.99 -0.50
CA THR A 642 12.30 27.34 -0.90
C THR A 642 13.36 28.42 -0.71
N ASP A 643 14.41 28.18 0.11
CA ASP A 643 15.54 29.09 0.30
C ASP A 643 16.89 28.33 0.46
N LEU A 644 17.95 28.84 -0.16
CA LEU A 644 19.31 28.27 -0.18
C LEU A 644 20.21 28.79 0.95
N TYR A 645 19.78 29.80 1.71
CA TYR A 645 20.57 30.37 2.79
C TYR A 645 20.31 29.62 4.09
N TYR A 646 21.26 28.74 4.46
CA TYR A 646 21.35 28.24 5.83
C TYR A 646 21.45 29.45 6.77
N ASN A 647 20.52 29.54 7.74
CA ASN A 647 20.60 30.42 8.90
C ASN A 647 20.11 31.88 8.72
N THR A 648 18.83 32.08 8.41
CA THR A 648 18.10 33.24 8.97
C THR A 648 17.35 32.79 10.22
N GLU A 649 17.61 33.50 11.32
CA GLU A 649 17.14 33.24 12.67
C GLU A 649 15.63 32.96 12.74
N VAL A 650 15.30 31.86 13.42
CA VAL A 650 14.10 31.63 14.26
C VAL A 650 12.85 32.43 13.84
N ASP A 651 12.07 31.86 12.94
CA ASP A 651 10.62 32.03 13.02
C ASP A 651 10.01 30.64 13.24
N ASP A 652 9.56 30.40 14.47
CA ASP A 652 9.06 29.13 15.03
C ASP A 652 7.64 28.82 14.54
N HIS A 653 7.43 28.97 13.23
CA HIS A 653 6.14 28.87 12.58
C HIS A 653 6.22 27.86 11.43
N SER A 654 6.14 26.56 11.77
CA SER A 654 5.68 25.52 10.82
C SER A 654 4.33 25.97 10.30
N GLN A 655 4.16 26.12 8.98
CA GLN A 655 2.84 26.28 8.40
C GLN A 655 2.55 25.40 7.15
N GLN A 656 1.89 24.25 7.33
CA GLN A 656 1.01 23.57 6.37
C GLN A 656 -0.43 24.15 6.14
N ILE A 657 -0.81 24.97 5.15
CA ILE A 657 -0.17 25.82 4.13
C ILE A 657 -1.38 26.60 3.56
N VAL A 658 -1.79 27.77 4.04
CA VAL A 658 -2.93 28.51 3.44
C VAL A 658 -2.73 28.67 1.91
N PHE A 659 -3.76 28.35 1.12
CA PHE A 659 -3.70 28.31 -0.34
C PHE A 659 -3.87 29.70 -0.95
N THR A 660 -4.83 30.47 -0.43
CA THR A 660 -5.04 31.88 -0.77
C THR A 660 -3.75 32.66 -0.52
N GLN A 661 -3.48 33.65 -1.38
CA GLN A 661 -2.36 34.54 -1.14
C GLN A 661 -2.66 35.45 0.05
N LEU A 662 -1.85 35.35 1.11
CA LEU A 662 -1.98 36.20 2.29
C LEU A 662 -0.74 37.10 2.42
N ASN A 663 -0.99 38.41 2.35
CA ASN A 663 -0.02 39.44 2.71
C ASN A 663 -0.13 39.73 4.20
N GLU A 664 0.84 39.25 4.96
CA GLU A 664 0.95 39.43 6.41
C GLU A 664 1.82 40.65 6.73
N SER A 665 1.33 41.84 6.41
CA SER A 665 2.02 43.12 6.70
C SER A 665 3.35 43.34 5.94
N GLY A 666 3.40 42.96 4.66
CA GLY A 666 4.50 43.24 3.74
C GLY A 666 5.44 42.06 3.48
N ALA A 667 5.22 40.93 4.16
CA ALA A 667 5.88 39.66 3.91
C ALA A 667 4.88 38.62 3.39
N PHE A 668 5.40 37.66 2.63
CA PHE A 668 4.67 36.47 2.20
C PHE A 668 5.25 35.28 2.95
N ASP A 669 4.37 34.36 3.37
CA ASP A 669 4.81 33.10 3.95
C ASP A 669 5.42 32.18 2.86
N LEU A 670 6.68 31.81 3.05
CA LEU A 670 7.44 30.94 2.17
C LEU A 670 7.17 29.45 2.44
N ASP A 671 6.57 29.13 3.60
CA ASP A 671 6.03 27.81 3.92
C ASP A 671 4.65 27.61 3.28
N ALA A 672 3.84 28.68 3.17
CA ALA A 672 2.56 28.73 2.46
C ALA A 672 2.64 28.49 0.93
N TRP A 673 1.49 28.38 0.24
CA TRP A 673 1.44 28.25 -1.23
C TRP A 673 1.95 29.53 -1.92
N ASP A 674 2.09 30.62 -1.16
CA ASP A 674 2.77 31.85 -1.56
C ASP A 674 4.27 31.68 -1.82
N GLY A 675 4.93 30.71 -1.18
CA GLY A 675 6.30 30.27 -1.48
C GLY A 675 6.38 29.44 -2.77
N TYR A 676 5.30 28.74 -3.14
CA TYR A 676 5.24 27.81 -4.28
C TYR A 676 4.36 28.34 -5.41
N ARG A 677 4.55 29.61 -5.78
CA ARG A 677 3.66 30.36 -6.69
C ARG A 677 3.39 29.65 -8.02
N ALA A 678 4.42 29.01 -8.60
CA ALA A 678 4.27 28.27 -9.85
C ALA A 678 3.38 27.02 -9.69
N HIS A 679 3.47 26.32 -8.55
CA HIS A 679 2.62 25.17 -8.24
C HIS A 679 1.18 25.62 -8.02
N ARG A 680 0.98 26.69 -7.22
CA ARG A 680 -0.35 27.29 -7.04
C ARG A 680 -0.98 27.72 -8.37
N ALA A 681 -0.22 28.41 -9.21
CA ALA A 681 -0.68 28.86 -10.51
C ALA A 681 -1.12 27.69 -11.40
N ARG A 682 -0.41 26.56 -11.38
CA ARG A 682 -0.82 25.36 -12.13
C ARG A 682 -2.17 24.82 -11.67
N VAL A 683 -2.40 24.76 -10.35
CA VAL A 683 -3.69 24.34 -9.80
C VAL A 683 -4.79 25.31 -10.23
N LEU A 684 -4.60 26.62 -10.02
CA LEU A 684 -5.61 27.62 -10.38
C LEU A 684 -5.91 27.66 -11.88
N ASN A 685 -4.88 27.60 -12.73
CA ASN A 685 -5.04 27.53 -14.18
C ASN A 685 -5.81 26.28 -14.58
N TYR A 686 -5.50 25.13 -13.98
CA TYR A 686 -6.21 23.88 -14.27
C TYR A 686 -7.71 23.99 -13.93
N LEU A 687 -8.05 24.53 -12.75
CA LEU A 687 -9.45 24.77 -12.37
C LEU A 687 -10.15 25.70 -13.35
N TYR A 688 -9.50 26.81 -13.72
CA TYR A 688 -10.05 27.81 -14.62
C TYR A 688 -10.22 27.29 -16.06
N GLU A 689 -9.17 26.73 -16.66
CA GLU A 689 -9.14 26.25 -18.04
C GLU A 689 -10.11 25.08 -18.27
N ASN A 690 -10.28 24.21 -17.27
CA ASN A 690 -11.21 23.09 -17.32
C ASN A 690 -12.62 23.45 -16.82
N ARG A 691 -12.87 24.71 -16.43
CA ARG A 691 -14.16 25.20 -15.93
C ARG A 691 -14.72 24.37 -14.77
N ILE A 692 -13.86 24.05 -13.81
CA ILE A 692 -14.27 23.34 -12.60
C ILE A 692 -14.89 24.38 -11.65
N ASP A 693 -16.22 24.32 -11.50
CA ASP A 693 -17.05 25.37 -10.88
C ASP A 693 -17.60 25.05 -9.48
N ASN A 694 -17.03 24.04 -8.84
CA ASN A 694 -17.45 23.49 -7.55
C ASN A 694 -16.27 23.13 -6.63
N THR A 695 -15.20 23.94 -6.64
CA THR A 695 -13.97 23.65 -5.88
C THR A 695 -13.97 24.31 -4.51
N VAL A 696 -13.65 23.52 -3.48
CA VAL A 696 -13.39 23.99 -2.11
C VAL A 696 -12.03 23.48 -1.64
N ILE A 697 -11.22 24.36 -1.06
CA ILE A 697 -9.92 24.04 -0.46
C ILE A 697 -10.07 24.06 1.06
N LEU A 698 -9.54 23.02 1.71
CA LEU A 698 -9.49 22.91 3.17
C LEU A 698 -8.05 23.06 3.63
N SER A 699 -7.83 24.03 4.52
CA SER A 699 -6.50 24.37 5.02
C SER A 699 -6.48 24.41 6.53
N GLY A 700 -5.29 24.31 7.11
CA GLY A 700 -5.10 24.37 8.55
C GLY A 700 -3.85 25.14 8.93
N ASP A 701 -3.40 24.85 10.14
CA ASP A 701 -2.03 25.03 10.62
C ASP A 701 -1.45 26.43 10.81
N SER A 702 -1.99 27.45 10.14
CA SER A 702 -1.75 28.86 10.52
C SER A 702 -2.20 29.19 11.96
N HIS A 703 -2.83 28.23 12.64
CA HIS A 703 -3.36 28.34 13.99
C HIS A 703 -4.34 29.52 14.11
N ALA A 704 -4.99 29.90 13.02
CA ALA A 704 -5.99 30.94 12.93
C ALA A 704 -7.03 30.55 11.88
N ASN A 705 -8.22 31.14 11.96
CA ASN A 705 -9.27 30.92 10.98
C ASN A 705 -9.18 31.94 9.86
N TRP A 706 -9.28 31.46 8.62
CA TRP A 706 -9.32 32.28 7.42
C TRP A 706 -10.38 31.75 6.46
N VAL A 707 -11.15 32.65 5.86
CA VAL A 707 -12.13 32.30 4.82
C VAL A 707 -12.00 33.27 3.67
N SER A 708 -11.78 32.71 2.47
CA SER A 708 -11.47 33.47 1.27
C SER A 708 -12.27 32.95 0.08
N ASP A 709 -12.68 33.85 -0.81
CA ASP A 709 -12.94 33.43 -2.20
C ASP A 709 -11.58 33.21 -2.87
N LEU A 710 -11.45 32.18 -3.70
CA LEU A 710 -10.22 31.94 -4.45
C LEU A 710 -10.20 32.80 -5.71
N ALA A 711 -9.07 33.46 -5.95
CA ALA A 711 -8.80 34.19 -7.18
C ALA A 711 -7.32 34.04 -7.57
N HIS A 712 -6.96 34.42 -8.79
CA HIS A 712 -5.55 34.51 -9.14
C HIS A 712 -4.87 35.59 -8.27
N PRO A 713 -3.65 35.32 -7.76
CA PRO A 713 -2.91 36.28 -6.94
C PRO A 713 -2.80 37.67 -7.61
N ASN A 714 -3.20 38.73 -6.90
CA ASN A 714 -3.24 40.12 -7.37
C ASN A 714 -4.17 40.39 -8.57
N ASP A 715 -5.16 39.53 -8.83
CA ASP A 715 -6.18 39.82 -9.82
C ASP A 715 -7.12 40.93 -9.34
N THR A 716 -6.85 42.15 -9.81
CA THR A 716 -7.63 43.35 -9.54
C THR A 716 -8.56 43.72 -10.70
N LYS A 717 -8.59 42.91 -11.76
CA LYS A 717 -9.33 43.22 -12.99
C LYS A 717 -10.55 42.33 -13.17
N THR A 718 -10.45 41.06 -12.83
CA THR A 718 -11.51 40.08 -13.07
C THR A 718 -12.23 39.66 -11.79
N TYR A 719 -11.52 39.71 -10.65
CA TYR A 719 -12.09 39.41 -9.35
C TYR A 719 -12.61 40.68 -8.65
N ASP A 720 -13.85 40.62 -8.18
CA ASP A 720 -14.49 41.65 -7.36
C ASP A 720 -14.80 41.09 -5.96
N PRO A 721 -14.16 41.58 -4.89
CA PRO A 721 -14.34 41.05 -3.54
C PRO A 721 -15.72 41.34 -2.94
N VAL A 722 -16.45 42.34 -3.45
CA VAL A 722 -17.80 42.69 -2.96
C VAL A 722 -18.80 41.66 -3.47
N SER A 723 -18.86 41.46 -4.79
CA SER A 723 -19.80 40.52 -5.41
C SER A 723 -19.31 39.06 -5.47
N GLY A 724 -18.01 38.83 -5.26
CA GLY A 724 -17.32 37.57 -5.48
C GLY A 724 -17.24 37.16 -6.96
N THR A 725 -17.58 38.05 -7.89
CA THR A 725 -17.49 37.77 -9.34
C THR A 725 -16.02 37.55 -9.72
N GLY A 726 -15.75 36.57 -10.56
CA GLY A 726 -14.38 36.20 -10.96
C GLY A 726 -13.68 35.20 -10.02
N ALA A 727 -14.34 34.79 -8.93
CA ALA A 727 -13.82 33.75 -8.06
C ALA A 727 -13.78 32.37 -8.76
N ILE A 728 -12.80 31.55 -8.40
CA ILE A 728 -12.52 30.22 -8.97
C ILE A 728 -12.77 29.08 -7.98
N GLY A 729 -13.20 29.40 -6.76
CA GLY A 729 -13.48 28.46 -5.68
C GLY A 729 -13.52 29.16 -4.32
N VAL A 730 -13.55 28.39 -3.24
CA VAL A 730 -13.55 28.92 -1.86
C VAL A 730 -12.52 28.18 -1.02
N GLU A 731 -11.83 28.89 -0.14
CA GLU A 731 -10.97 28.28 0.87
C GLU A 731 -11.56 28.45 2.27
N PHE A 732 -11.59 27.34 3.01
CA PHE A 732 -11.87 27.28 4.43
C PHE A 732 -10.61 26.84 5.18
N ALA A 733 -9.93 27.79 5.82
CA ALA A 733 -8.79 27.51 6.68
C ALA A 733 -9.22 27.52 8.16
N GLY A 734 -8.91 26.44 8.88
CA GLY A 734 -9.26 26.26 10.29
C GLY A 734 -8.13 26.62 11.24
N THR A 735 -8.51 27.12 12.42
CA THR A 735 -7.62 27.27 13.58
C THR A 735 -7.12 25.92 14.11
N ALA A 736 -6.23 25.98 15.09
CA ALA A 736 -5.68 24.83 15.78
C ALA A 736 -6.63 24.25 16.83
N VAL A 737 -6.51 22.94 17.08
CA VAL A 737 -7.17 22.26 18.22
C VAL A 737 -6.66 22.85 19.54
N THR A 738 -5.34 23.04 19.68
CA THR A 738 -4.74 23.61 20.90
C THR A 738 -3.55 24.53 20.65
N SER A 739 -2.78 24.34 19.57
CA SER A 739 -1.57 25.12 19.30
C SER A 739 -1.82 26.62 19.30
N GLY A 740 -0.86 27.44 19.76
CA GLY A 740 -0.99 28.90 19.84
C GLY A 740 -1.15 29.56 18.47
N SER A 741 -1.94 30.64 18.38
CA SER A 741 -2.17 31.36 17.12
C SER A 741 -0.93 32.06 16.60
N SER A 742 -0.78 32.10 15.28
CA SER A 742 0.20 32.94 14.56
C SER A 742 0.15 34.41 14.95
N PHE A 743 -1.04 34.99 15.14
CA PHE A 743 -1.17 36.41 15.49
C PHE A 743 -2.08 36.71 16.69
N GLY A 744 -2.81 35.72 17.21
CA GLY A 744 -3.70 35.88 18.37
C GLY A 744 -3.15 35.37 19.70
N SER A 745 -1.94 34.82 19.73
CA SER A 745 -1.36 34.24 20.96
C SER A 745 -1.07 35.30 22.01
N GLY A 746 -1.52 35.06 23.25
CA GLY A 746 -1.18 35.89 24.41
C GLY A 746 -1.84 37.27 24.47
N ILE A 747 -2.75 37.58 23.54
CA ILE A 747 -3.46 38.87 23.49
C ILE A 747 -4.98 38.68 23.63
N SER A 748 -5.71 39.78 23.91
CA SER A 748 -7.17 39.72 23.99
C SER A 748 -7.80 39.54 22.60
N PRO A 749 -9.01 38.97 22.50
CA PRO A 749 -9.72 38.87 21.22
C PRO A 749 -9.88 40.22 20.52
N GLN A 750 -10.14 41.30 21.28
CA GLN A 750 -10.27 42.64 20.70
C GLN A 750 -8.96 43.14 20.08
N ALA A 751 -7.80 42.76 20.64
CA ALA A 751 -6.51 43.08 20.08
C ALA A 751 -6.22 42.24 18.82
N ALA A 752 -6.54 40.95 18.83
CA ALA A 752 -6.43 40.09 17.64
C ALA A 752 -7.36 40.57 16.49
N ASP A 753 -8.54 41.12 16.82
CA ASP A 753 -9.45 41.71 15.85
C ASP A 753 -8.85 42.97 15.17
N VAL A 754 -7.95 43.71 15.83
CA VAL A 754 -7.24 44.84 15.19
C VAL A 754 -6.32 44.34 14.08
N ILE A 755 -5.64 43.21 14.32
CA ILE A 755 -4.78 42.56 13.33
C ILE A 755 -5.65 42.00 12.20
N SER A 756 -6.74 41.30 12.52
CA SER A 756 -7.69 40.74 11.54
C SER A 756 -8.34 41.83 10.65
N ARG A 757 -8.63 43.02 11.20
CA ARG A 757 -9.06 44.20 10.41
C ARG A 757 -8.02 44.63 9.38
N THR A 758 -6.75 44.59 9.75
CA THR A 758 -5.67 44.95 8.84
C THR A 758 -5.53 43.90 7.74
N LEU A 759 -5.49 42.62 8.11
CA LEU A 759 -5.38 41.49 7.19
C LEU A 759 -6.52 41.45 6.16
N THR A 760 -7.77 41.59 6.60
CA THR A 760 -8.94 41.63 5.71
C THR A 760 -9.00 42.87 4.81
N ALA A 761 -8.34 43.96 5.19
CA ALA A 761 -8.27 45.18 4.39
C ALA A 761 -7.19 45.12 3.31
N VAL A 762 -6.04 44.50 3.58
CA VAL A 762 -4.91 44.44 2.63
C VAL A 762 -5.00 43.26 1.65
N ASN A 763 -5.72 42.21 2.00
CA ASN A 763 -5.93 41.03 1.13
C ASN A 763 -7.31 41.11 0.49
N ALA A 764 -7.40 41.13 -0.84
CA ALA A 764 -8.67 41.35 -1.55
C ALA A 764 -9.64 40.16 -1.42
N ASP A 765 -9.14 38.96 -1.60
CA ASP A 765 -9.79 37.66 -1.51
C ASP A 765 -10.26 37.28 -0.10
N LEU A 766 -9.49 37.66 0.93
CA LEU A 766 -9.79 37.32 2.33
C LEU A 766 -11.07 37.98 2.86
N GLN A 767 -12.10 37.18 3.13
CA GLN A 767 -13.42 37.65 3.57
C GLN A 767 -13.60 37.65 5.08
N TRP A 768 -12.92 36.76 5.81
CA TRP A 768 -12.97 36.69 7.27
C TRP A 768 -11.65 36.20 7.86
N SER A 769 -11.27 36.76 9.00
CA SER A 769 -10.08 36.40 9.79
C SER A 769 -10.39 36.38 11.27
N GLU A 770 -9.92 35.35 11.99
CA GLU A 770 -10.06 35.22 13.45
C GLU A 770 -8.87 34.44 14.04
N GLY A 771 -8.09 35.07 14.92
CA GLY A 771 -6.86 34.46 15.49
C GLY A 771 -6.93 34.12 16.98
N SER A 772 -7.98 34.50 17.70
CA SER A 772 -8.02 34.43 19.16
C SER A 772 -8.36 33.03 19.68
N TYR A 773 -9.33 32.36 19.05
CA TYR A 773 -9.90 31.12 19.59
C TYR A 773 -9.27 29.88 18.97
N ARG A 774 -9.17 28.82 19.78
CA ARG A 774 -8.86 27.44 19.31
C ARG A 774 -10.17 26.73 18.98
N GLY A 775 -10.12 25.68 18.18
CA GLY A 775 -11.33 24.99 17.76
C GLY A 775 -11.19 24.14 16.52
N PHE A 776 -12.24 24.13 15.71
CA PHE A 776 -12.38 23.33 14.49
C PHE A 776 -13.53 23.90 13.65
N PHE A 777 -13.77 23.36 12.47
CA PHE A 777 -14.97 23.68 11.70
C PHE A 777 -15.63 22.44 11.14
N THR A 778 -16.93 22.55 10.83
CA THR A 778 -17.68 21.50 10.14
C THR A 778 -18.12 21.95 8.76
N LEU A 779 -18.28 21.01 7.83
CA LEU A 779 -18.85 21.20 6.50
C LEU A 779 -20.10 20.33 6.39
N SER A 780 -21.27 20.95 6.29
CA SER A 780 -22.53 20.26 6.00
C SER A 780 -22.81 20.38 4.51
N ILE A 781 -22.84 19.25 3.81
CA ILE A 781 -22.82 19.19 2.34
C ILE A 781 -24.04 18.43 1.85
N ASP A 782 -24.82 19.05 0.96
CA ASP A 782 -25.92 18.44 0.22
C ASP A 782 -25.89 18.87 -1.26
N THR A 783 -26.91 18.51 -2.03
CA THR A 783 -26.97 18.81 -3.46
C THR A 783 -27.19 20.28 -3.80
N GLU A 784 -27.53 21.10 -2.82
CA GLU A 784 -27.89 22.51 -3.00
C GLU A 784 -26.92 23.47 -2.30
N HIS A 785 -26.28 23.03 -1.21
CA HIS A 785 -25.44 23.87 -0.36
C HIS A 785 -24.26 23.10 0.24
N LEU A 786 -23.17 23.83 0.44
CA LEU A 786 -22.11 23.50 1.39
C LEU A 786 -22.08 24.60 2.45
N ASN A 787 -22.33 24.23 3.70
CA ASN A 787 -22.34 25.15 4.84
C ASN A 787 -21.17 24.86 5.78
N ALA A 788 -20.27 25.82 5.92
CA ALA A 788 -19.15 25.75 6.85
C ALA A 788 -19.52 26.42 8.18
N THR A 789 -19.40 25.73 9.31
CA THR A 789 -19.59 26.28 10.66
C THR A 789 -18.31 26.19 11.46
N TYR A 790 -17.77 27.33 11.87
CA TYR A 790 -16.57 27.42 12.71
C TYR A 790 -16.97 27.39 14.18
N TYR A 791 -16.32 26.54 14.97
CA TYR A 791 -16.53 26.41 16.40
C TYR A 791 -15.30 26.87 17.18
N ALA A 792 -15.52 27.75 18.14
CA ALA A 792 -14.49 28.32 19.02
C ALA A 792 -14.65 27.78 20.44
N MET A 793 -13.56 27.29 21.03
CA MET A 793 -13.47 26.86 22.42
C MET A 793 -13.18 28.08 23.30
N ARG A 794 -13.99 28.31 24.35
CA ARG A 794 -13.79 29.45 25.25
C ARG A 794 -12.55 29.31 26.12
N ASN A 795 -12.19 28.07 26.44
CA ASN A 795 -11.08 27.75 27.33
C ASN A 795 -10.46 26.41 26.92
N VAL A 796 -9.13 26.38 26.81
CA VAL A 796 -8.33 25.16 26.55
C VAL A 796 -7.41 24.79 27.72
N SER A 797 -7.44 25.51 28.83
CA SER A 797 -6.58 25.28 30.00
C SER A 797 -7.06 24.13 30.91
N PHE A 798 -8.33 23.72 30.81
CA PHE A 798 -8.89 22.54 31.50
C PHE A 798 -9.94 21.83 30.64
N ALA A 799 -10.19 20.55 30.90
CA ALA A 799 -11.18 19.76 30.17
C ALA A 799 -12.60 20.32 30.33
N ASN A 800 -13.27 20.64 29.21
CA ASN A 800 -14.65 21.13 29.18
C ASN A 800 -15.26 20.98 27.77
N LEU A 801 -16.56 21.27 27.64
CA LEU A 801 -17.29 21.33 26.37
C LEU A 801 -17.88 22.75 26.13
N ASP A 802 -17.22 23.79 26.65
CA ASP A 802 -17.67 25.18 26.50
C ASP A 802 -17.14 25.76 25.18
N GLY A 803 -17.96 25.61 24.15
CA GLY A 803 -17.72 26.13 22.81
C GLY A 803 -18.93 26.85 22.24
N PHE A 804 -18.69 27.64 21.20
CA PHE A 804 -19.74 28.36 20.47
C PHE A 804 -19.42 28.43 18.98
N ALA A 805 -20.44 28.60 18.14
CA ALA A 805 -20.23 28.85 16.72
C ALA A 805 -19.75 30.30 16.52
N SER A 806 -18.51 30.47 16.03
CA SER A 806 -17.88 31.77 15.81
C SER A 806 -18.33 32.42 14.51
N ALA A 807 -18.46 31.64 13.43
CA ALA A 807 -18.89 32.12 12.13
C ALA A 807 -19.52 30.99 11.31
N GLN A 808 -20.37 31.36 10.35
CA GLN A 808 -21.02 30.43 9.42
C GLN A 808 -20.93 30.98 8.00
N PHE A 809 -20.61 30.11 7.05
CA PHE A 809 -20.45 30.45 5.64
C PHE A 809 -21.19 29.43 4.77
N SER A 810 -21.65 29.86 3.60
CA SER A 810 -22.40 29.00 2.68
C SER A 810 -21.90 29.17 1.26
N VAL A 811 -21.75 28.08 0.53
CA VAL A 811 -21.38 28.03 -0.90
C VAL A 811 -22.48 27.27 -1.63
N LYS A 812 -22.86 27.75 -2.81
CA LYS A 812 -23.80 27.06 -3.69
C LYS A 812 -23.05 26.35 -4.82
N PRO A 813 -23.52 25.18 -5.26
CA PRO A 813 -22.95 24.46 -6.41
C PRO A 813 -22.82 25.37 -7.64
N GLY A 814 -21.70 25.29 -8.35
CA GLY A 814 -21.46 26.03 -9.59
C GLY A 814 -21.15 27.52 -9.41
N GLN A 815 -21.15 28.07 -8.19
CA GLN A 815 -20.95 29.50 -7.96
C GLN A 815 -19.48 29.90 -7.73
N ASN A 816 -18.62 28.97 -7.31
CA ASN A 816 -17.20 29.22 -7.00
C ASN A 816 -16.92 30.37 -6.02
N LYS A 817 -17.90 30.75 -5.19
CA LYS A 817 -17.78 31.87 -4.24
C LYS A 817 -18.69 31.68 -3.04
N LEU A 818 -18.37 32.39 -1.95
CA LEU A 818 -19.23 32.48 -0.77
C LEU A 818 -20.54 33.21 -1.12
N THR A 819 -21.64 32.71 -0.56
CA THR A 819 -22.95 33.35 -0.65
C THR A 819 -22.89 34.73 0.00
N ARG A 820 -23.50 35.72 -0.67
CA ARG A 820 -23.57 37.11 -0.21
C ARG A 820 -24.93 37.43 0.43
N PRO A 821 -25.00 38.28 1.47
CA PRO A 821 -23.86 38.87 2.19
C PRO A 821 -23.03 37.78 2.92
N VAL A 822 -21.69 37.92 2.92
CA VAL A 822 -20.81 36.90 3.54
C VAL A 822 -21.17 36.75 5.01
N ALA A 823 -21.33 35.49 5.45
CA ALA A 823 -21.76 35.14 6.81
C ALA A 823 -23.07 35.83 7.26
N GLY A 824 -23.93 36.23 6.32
CA GLY A 824 -25.14 37.00 6.66
C GLY A 824 -24.85 38.44 7.13
N GLY A 825 -23.62 38.93 6.94
CA GLY A 825 -23.17 40.28 7.32
C GLY A 825 -22.67 40.39 8.76
N GLN A 826 -22.63 39.31 9.54
CA GLN A 826 -22.20 39.34 10.94
C GLN A 826 -21.52 38.03 11.37
N VAL A 827 -20.62 38.13 12.35
CA VAL A 827 -19.92 36.99 12.97
C VAL A 827 -19.88 37.19 14.48
N ASN A 828 -19.77 36.09 15.25
CA ASN A 828 -19.67 36.13 16.71
C ASN A 828 -18.24 36.34 17.20
N ALA A 829 -17.23 36.06 16.36
CA ALA A 829 -15.82 36.33 16.63
C ALA A 829 -15.06 36.62 15.33
N GLY A 830 -13.97 37.39 15.43
CA GLY A 830 -13.16 37.80 14.30
C GLY A 830 -13.76 38.96 13.52
N VAL A 831 -13.22 39.19 12.32
CA VAL A 831 -13.54 40.35 11.51
C VAL A 831 -13.91 39.95 10.10
N LEU A 832 -15.09 40.40 9.65
CA LEU A 832 -15.48 40.36 8.24
C LEU A 832 -14.87 41.53 7.47
N LYS A 833 -14.58 41.31 6.18
CA LYS A 833 -14.20 42.39 5.27
C LYS A 833 -15.26 43.49 5.26
N SER A 834 -14.83 44.74 5.51
CA SER A 834 -15.72 45.90 5.69
C SER A 834 -16.67 46.17 4.52
N GLN A 835 -16.21 45.92 3.29
CA GLN A 835 -16.98 46.12 2.06
C GLN A 835 -18.12 45.11 1.87
N VAL A 836 -18.16 44.05 2.68
CA VAL A 836 -19.15 42.96 2.55
C VAL A 836 -20.19 42.99 3.68
N VAL A 837 -19.93 43.76 4.74
CA VAL A 837 -20.85 44.02 5.85
C VAL A 837 -21.87 45.10 5.49
N LEU A 838 -21.46 46.07 4.66
CA LEU A 838 -22.32 47.15 4.17
C LEU A 838 -22.90 46.71 2.83
N GLY A 839 -24.02 46.00 2.83
CA GLY A 839 -24.75 45.69 1.60
C GLY A 839 -25.12 46.98 0.88
N LEU A 840 -24.31 47.39 -0.09
CA LEU A 840 -24.55 48.52 -0.99
C LEU A 840 -24.09 48.16 -2.40
#